data_AF-A0A4R3GR96-F1
#
_entry.id   AF-A0A4R3GR96-F1
#
_cell.length_a   1.000
_cell.length_b   1.000
_cell.length_c   1.000
_cell.angle_alpha   90.00
_cell.angle_beta   90.00
_cell.angle_gamma   90.00
#
_symmetry.space_group_name_H-M   'P 1'
#
loop_
_entity.id
_entity.type
_entity.pdbx_description
1 polymer ?
#
loop_
_entity_poly.entity_id
_entity_poly.type
_entity_poly.pdbx_seq_one_letter_code
_entity_poly.pdbx_strand_id
1 'polypeptide(L)'
;MTRYFTAKGVELFLSAAPNSWPAHSSAKETQVGTANNDVFQGSGGDTLIGGAGDDTYYLWDKGSTAVEYAGQGIDTVDARFWGPVTLAANVENLLLNSAGSTAGTGNALNNIIIAGTVGATLNGLGGDDVLVGGAQGDLFKVAAGNGSDAILNFKPGSDVIQLSGYGVTSFAQLQTLATQSGADVKLSFANGESLVIRDTALSSLTAYDFGLKADPAAIPAGYSQLTGPGAAYTAHGWYVLNNVWNPGSLVYGTDYTIDSAYSAADMTSKTTFNWSFPVTTDSAHTIRAYPEVIFGPAPMSGGHKASDITTVLPAQVSSLTALTADYDVSYKGNTGGFNVAFDIWLTDTPNGGSDTVTTEVMVWVHKGDFDAFGTQVGTYSSGSVTGKIYASTSGSWTYTAVVLDQDTPKGQIDIAGILSTLKGLNLVSSSDYVASVELGSEVVSGAGSLTINNLDLDVQTRGVDGALTTMHVEGSNVTTTVTQPPAEQPAEQPAPQPDISGDDSVVYDGTASTVQGGDGHDTLVLHVAATVDLSATADQMVGGAVVTGFEDVDASAATGAVSLTGAADDNLLTGGAYADTLSGGDGADTLRGRSGDDVLDGGNGNDILDGGAGVDKVQGGAGDDKVVYDASDSVINGGAGRDTLILKVGATVDLGTFTTNQVTSGSAYVSGFENLDATGASAGVTATGSEFANTLVGSAFADKLAGGAASDVLAGGAGADLFVFGPYNAGDADRITDFSTSQGDRMDLSAIDAVAGGVDDPFTYIGQETFHHVAGELRYASVSGGVIVQADVDGDGLTDFSIQLSVTSLHSTDFIL
;
A
#
# COMPACT_ATOMS: atom_id res chain seq x y z
N MET A 1 5.24 13.61 -28.63
CA MET A 1 6.13 14.64 -28.07
C MET A 1 5.32 15.43 -27.06
N THR A 2 5.82 15.55 -25.85
CA THR A 2 5.26 16.46 -24.84
C THR A 2 5.36 17.89 -25.37
N ARG A 3 4.28 18.66 -25.30
CA ARG A 3 4.25 20.08 -25.73
C ARG A 3 4.36 20.97 -24.50
N TYR A 4 5.19 22.00 -24.55
CA TYR A 4 5.45 22.91 -23.43
C TYR A 4 4.78 24.25 -23.71
N PHE A 5 3.84 24.67 -22.86
CA PHE A 5 3.12 25.92 -23.04
C PHE A 5 3.30 26.85 -21.84
N THR A 6 3.80 28.05 -22.09
CA THR A 6 3.88 29.14 -21.09
C THR A 6 2.50 29.48 -20.52
N ALA A 7 2.43 30.24 -19.42
CA ALA A 7 1.14 30.68 -18.88
C ALA A 7 0.33 31.55 -19.85
N LYS A 8 0.99 32.20 -20.82
CA LYS A 8 0.34 32.97 -21.89
C LYS A 8 -0.06 32.13 -23.11
N GLY A 9 0.18 30.82 -23.09
CA GLY A 9 -0.19 29.89 -24.16
C GLY A 9 0.78 29.86 -25.34
N VAL A 10 1.99 30.41 -25.19
CA VAL A 10 3.07 30.30 -26.18
C VAL A 10 3.69 28.91 -26.08
N GLU A 11 3.81 28.20 -27.19
CA GLU A 11 4.49 26.91 -27.26
C GLU A 11 6.01 27.11 -27.29
N LEU A 12 6.72 26.40 -26.41
CA LEU A 12 8.18 26.31 -26.37
C LEU A 12 8.62 24.92 -26.86
N PHE A 13 9.85 24.85 -27.36
CA PHE A 13 10.43 23.63 -27.92
C PHE A 13 11.78 23.34 -27.28
N LEU A 14 12.13 22.06 -27.19
CA LEU A 14 13.51 21.63 -27.00
C LEU A 14 14.28 21.73 -28.32
N SER A 15 15.61 21.64 -28.26
CA SER A 15 16.46 21.62 -29.46
C SER A 15 16.01 20.56 -30.47
N ALA A 16 16.04 20.92 -31.76
CA ALA A 16 15.77 19.98 -32.83
C ALA A 16 16.81 18.83 -32.87
N ALA A 17 16.46 17.77 -33.59
CA ALA A 17 17.31 16.58 -33.69
C ALA A 17 18.73 16.96 -34.19
N PRO A 18 19.78 16.45 -33.53
CA PRO A 18 21.14 16.79 -33.89
C PRO A 18 21.54 16.20 -35.23
N ASN A 19 22.39 16.93 -35.95
CA ASN A 19 22.94 16.52 -37.23
C ASN A 19 24.45 16.82 -37.37
N SER A 20 25.09 17.27 -36.29
CA SER A 20 26.54 17.50 -36.21
C SER A 20 27.09 17.12 -34.81
N TRP A 21 28.31 16.58 -34.76
CA TRP A 21 28.95 16.07 -33.54
C TRP A 21 30.43 16.50 -33.50
N PRO A 22 30.75 17.66 -32.90
CA PRO A 22 32.13 18.06 -32.62
C PRO A 22 32.91 16.99 -31.84
N ALA A 23 34.21 16.88 -32.10
CA ALA A 23 35.07 15.94 -31.40
C ALA A 23 35.26 16.36 -29.94
N HIS A 24 35.23 15.38 -29.02
CA HIS A 24 35.40 15.60 -27.58
C HIS A 24 36.72 15.03 -27.06
N SER A 25 37.20 15.59 -25.94
CA SER A 25 38.39 15.14 -25.22
C SER A 25 38.20 15.36 -23.71
N SER A 26 39.11 14.82 -22.88
CA SER A 26 39.10 15.00 -21.42
C SER A 26 39.97 16.16 -20.95
N ALA A 27 40.67 16.84 -21.88
CA ALA A 27 41.43 18.03 -21.58
C ALA A 27 40.55 19.28 -21.71
N LYS A 28 40.81 20.29 -20.88
CA LYS A 28 40.11 21.58 -20.97
C LYS A 28 40.30 22.22 -22.33
N GLU A 29 39.20 22.48 -23.03
CA GLU A 29 39.18 22.96 -24.40
C GLU A 29 38.22 24.13 -24.61
N THR A 30 38.40 24.83 -25.73
CA THR A 30 37.38 25.72 -26.29
C THR A 30 36.92 25.10 -27.60
N GLN A 31 35.68 24.61 -27.61
CA GLN A 31 35.06 24.00 -28.78
C GLN A 31 34.13 25.02 -29.45
N VAL A 32 34.17 25.08 -30.77
CA VAL A 32 33.33 25.98 -31.58
C VAL A 32 32.56 25.11 -32.56
N GLY A 33 31.23 25.18 -32.51
CA GLY A 33 30.34 24.47 -33.41
C GLY A 33 30.10 25.24 -34.69
N THR A 34 29.00 24.92 -35.35
CA THR A 34 28.76 25.23 -36.76
C THR A 34 27.47 26.03 -36.95
N ALA A 35 26.79 25.83 -38.08
CA ALA A 35 25.46 26.39 -38.34
C ALA A 35 24.38 25.29 -38.34
N ASN A 36 24.76 24.11 -37.84
CA ASN A 36 23.98 22.88 -37.79
C ASN A 36 23.56 22.64 -36.33
N ASN A 37 22.74 21.63 -36.08
CA ASN A 37 22.37 21.24 -34.72
C ASN A 37 23.48 20.37 -34.13
N ASP A 38 24.41 21.00 -33.42
CA ASP A 38 25.61 20.42 -32.85
C ASP A 38 25.34 19.76 -31.48
N VAL A 39 26.08 18.67 -31.19
CA VAL A 39 26.08 18.02 -29.88
C VAL A 39 27.45 18.11 -29.23
N PHE A 40 27.52 18.80 -28.10
CA PHE A 40 28.74 18.92 -27.32
C PHE A 40 28.76 17.96 -26.13
N GLN A 41 29.96 17.48 -25.80
CA GLN A 41 30.25 16.71 -24.60
C GLN A 41 31.24 17.53 -23.75
N GLY A 42 30.74 18.25 -22.76
CA GLY A 42 31.55 19.11 -21.88
C GLY A 42 32.13 18.34 -20.71
N SER A 43 33.45 18.23 -20.64
CA SER A 43 34.15 17.60 -19.51
C SER A 43 35.50 18.26 -19.24
N GLY A 44 35.90 18.41 -17.98
CA GLY A 44 37.21 18.97 -17.63
C GLY A 44 37.28 20.51 -17.65
N GLY A 45 36.13 21.18 -17.63
CA GLY A 45 36.05 22.64 -17.51
C GLY A 45 36.04 23.39 -18.84
N ASP A 46 35.39 22.82 -19.86
CA ASP A 46 35.37 23.30 -21.24
C ASP A 46 34.57 24.59 -21.45
N THR A 47 34.88 25.30 -22.54
CA THR A 47 34.02 26.35 -23.09
C THR A 47 33.46 25.90 -24.43
N LEU A 48 32.15 25.73 -24.52
CA LEU A 48 31.45 25.15 -25.65
C LEU A 48 30.65 26.27 -26.34
N ILE A 49 31.06 26.69 -27.52
CA ILE A 49 30.45 27.78 -28.28
C ILE A 49 29.64 27.14 -29.42
N GLY A 50 28.31 27.22 -29.37
CA GLY A 50 27.41 26.46 -30.25
C GLY A 50 27.50 26.90 -31.69
N GLY A 51 27.15 28.15 -31.96
CA GLY A 51 27.13 28.68 -33.31
C GLY A 51 25.69 28.99 -33.69
N ALA A 52 25.24 28.62 -34.88
CA ALA A 52 23.83 28.69 -35.24
C ALA A 52 23.26 27.28 -35.38
N GLY A 53 21.94 27.14 -35.30
CA GLY A 53 21.29 25.83 -35.20
C GLY A 53 20.83 25.56 -33.77
N ASP A 54 20.10 24.48 -33.59
CA ASP A 54 19.58 24.07 -32.28
C ASP A 54 20.57 23.10 -31.62
N ASP A 55 21.37 23.60 -30.69
CA ASP A 55 22.52 22.90 -30.13
C ASP A 55 22.20 22.22 -28.80
N THR A 56 22.81 21.05 -28.54
CA THR A 56 22.65 20.30 -27.29
C THR A 56 23.99 20.12 -26.57
N TYR A 57 24.04 20.53 -25.31
CA TYR A 57 25.22 20.51 -24.46
C TYR A 57 25.09 19.49 -23.34
N TYR A 58 25.73 18.33 -23.47
CA TYR A 58 25.85 17.36 -22.37
C TYR A 58 26.99 17.78 -21.45
N LEU A 59 26.67 18.26 -20.24
CA LEU A 59 27.66 18.72 -19.26
C LEU A 59 27.90 17.66 -18.18
N TRP A 60 29.14 17.18 -18.08
CA TRP A 60 29.54 16.14 -17.12
C TRP A 60 30.27 16.68 -15.90
N ASP A 61 30.59 17.98 -15.87
CA ASP A 61 31.21 18.65 -14.74
C ASP A 61 30.75 20.10 -14.62
N LYS A 62 30.82 20.64 -13.40
CA LYS A 62 30.39 22.02 -13.08
C LYS A 62 31.26 23.13 -13.68
N GLY A 63 32.45 22.80 -14.15
CA GLY A 63 33.41 23.75 -14.70
C GLY A 63 33.18 24.04 -16.19
N SER A 64 32.46 23.16 -16.89
CA SER A 64 32.16 23.30 -18.31
C SER A 64 30.98 24.26 -18.54
N THR A 65 31.07 25.11 -19.57
CA THR A 65 30.09 26.18 -19.82
C THR A 65 29.68 26.24 -21.30
N ALA A 66 28.38 26.33 -21.57
CA ALA A 66 27.82 26.65 -22.88
C ALA A 66 27.85 28.17 -23.14
N VAL A 67 28.04 28.57 -24.39
CA VAL A 67 28.09 29.96 -24.85
C VAL A 67 27.30 30.08 -26.14
N GLU A 68 26.20 30.84 -26.08
CA GLU A 68 25.33 31.13 -27.22
C GLU A 68 25.21 32.64 -27.49
N TYR A 69 24.88 33.00 -28.74
CA TYR A 69 24.47 34.35 -29.08
C TYR A 69 22.98 34.42 -29.47
N ALA A 70 22.42 35.62 -29.32
CA ALA A 70 20.99 35.84 -29.51
C ALA A 70 20.51 35.49 -30.93
N GLY A 71 19.40 34.74 -31.00
CA GLY A 71 18.69 34.42 -32.25
C GLY A 71 19.41 33.40 -33.12
N GLN A 72 20.22 32.53 -32.52
CA GLN A 72 21.00 31.53 -33.22
C GLN A 72 20.37 30.14 -33.27
N GLY A 73 19.35 29.86 -32.47
CA GLY A 73 18.61 28.61 -32.47
C GLY A 73 17.81 28.44 -31.19
N ILE A 74 17.41 27.21 -30.91
CA ILE A 74 16.86 26.77 -29.63
C ILE A 74 17.83 25.77 -29.01
N ASP A 75 18.44 26.16 -27.90
CA ASP A 75 19.58 25.44 -27.35
C ASP A 75 19.24 24.77 -26.02
N THR A 76 19.81 23.58 -25.79
CA THR A 76 19.51 22.74 -24.63
C THR A 76 20.78 22.35 -23.88
N VAL A 77 20.83 22.67 -22.59
CA VAL A 77 21.81 22.12 -21.66
C VAL A 77 21.24 20.89 -20.97
N ASP A 78 21.90 19.75 -21.11
CA ASP A 78 21.63 18.51 -20.37
C ASP A 78 22.72 18.34 -19.30
N ALA A 79 22.38 18.68 -18.06
CA ALA A 79 23.30 18.63 -16.93
C ALA A 79 23.31 17.24 -16.28
N ARG A 80 24.50 16.66 -16.17
CA ARG A 80 24.73 15.28 -15.71
C ARG A 80 25.70 15.17 -14.52
N PHE A 81 25.90 16.27 -13.80
CA PHE A 81 26.77 16.33 -12.63
C PHE A 81 26.02 16.73 -11.35
N TRP A 82 26.68 16.55 -10.21
CA TRP A 82 26.14 16.88 -8.89
C TRP A 82 26.23 18.37 -8.58
N GLY A 83 25.10 18.97 -8.19
CA GLY A 83 25.00 20.36 -7.74
C GLY A 83 24.12 21.26 -8.62
N PRO A 84 24.08 22.56 -8.28
CA PRO A 84 23.24 23.54 -8.98
C PRO A 84 23.76 23.90 -10.36
N VAL A 85 22.83 24.21 -11.27
CA VAL A 85 23.11 24.63 -12.65
C VAL A 85 22.43 25.96 -12.94
N THR A 86 23.10 26.85 -13.66
CA THR A 86 22.54 28.11 -14.14
C THR A 86 22.75 28.21 -15.64
N LEU A 87 21.69 28.48 -16.39
CA LEU A 87 21.78 28.69 -17.83
C LEU A 87 22.63 29.91 -18.14
N ALA A 88 23.52 29.77 -19.12
CA ALA A 88 24.19 30.90 -19.74
C ALA A 88 23.16 31.79 -20.45
N ALA A 89 23.52 33.03 -20.75
CA ALA A 89 22.68 33.90 -21.56
C ALA A 89 22.45 33.28 -22.96
N ASN A 90 21.27 33.50 -23.52
CA ASN A 90 20.86 33.01 -24.84
C ASN A 90 20.70 31.49 -24.97
N VAL A 91 20.61 30.75 -23.86
CA VAL A 91 20.26 29.32 -23.87
C VAL A 91 18.82 29.16 -23.38
N GLU A 92 17.99 28.43 -24.10
CA GLU A 92 16.55 28.32 -23.82
C GLU A 92 16.23 27.20 -22.82
N ASN A 93 16.91 26.05 -22.88
CA ASN A 93 16.43 24.85 -22.18
C ASN A 93 17.47 24.23 -21.24
N LEU A 94 17.00 23.72 -20.10
CA LEU A 94 17.79 23.02 -19.09
C LEU A 94 17.13 21.70 -18.68
N LEU A 95 17.88 20.60 -18.78
CA LEU A 95 17.51 19.27 -18.30
C LEU A 95 18.43 18.87 -17.14
N LEU A 96 17.86 18.48 -16.01
CA LEU A 96 18.59 18.03 -14.81
C LEU A 96 18.60 16.50 -14.73
N ASN A 97 19.48 15.85 -15.50
CA ASN A 97 19.49 14.39 -15.67
C ASN A 97 20.48 13.64 -14.75
N SER A 98 21.12 14.30 -13.80
CA SER A 98 21.93 13.63 -12.78
C SER A 98 21.13 13.34 -11.51
N ALA A 99 21.44 12.23 -10.84
CA ALA A 99 20.92 11.91 -9.50
C ALA A 99 21.38 12.91 -8.40
N GLY A 100 22.15 13.94 -8.77
CA GLY A 100 22.62 15.00 -7.89
C GLY A 100 22.31 16.42 -8.33
N SER A 101 21.60 16.60 -9.45
CA SER A 101 21.29 17.92 -10.00
C SER A 101 20.08 18.52 -9.26
N THR A 102 20.31 19.02 -8.05
CA THR A 102 19.24 19.44 -7.12
C THR A 102 18.75 20.88 -7.30
N ALA A 103 19.28 21.61 -8.29
CA ALA A 103 18.78 22.94 -8.62
C ALA A 103 19.09 23.37 -10.06
N GLY A 104 18.11 24.00 -10.72
CA GLY A 104 18.21 24.60 -12.04
C GLY A 104 17.74 26.05 -12.03
N THR A 105 18.56 26.94 -12.58
CA THR A 105 18.25 28.38 -12.71
C THR A 105 18.29 28.78 -14.19
N GLY A 106 17.23 29.41 -14.66
CA GLY A 106 17.12 29.96 -16.01
C GLY A 106 17.87 31.28 -16.18
N ASN A 107 17.47 32.07 -17.17
CA ASN A 107 18.08 33.35 -17.52
C ASN A 107 17.03 34.46 -17.71
N ALA A 108 17.10 35.26 -18.79
CA ALA A 108 16.14 36.33 -19.05
C ALA A 108 15.20 36.01 -20.23
N LEU A 109 15.28 34.79 -20.76
CA LEU A 109 14.47 34.24 -21.83
C LEU A 109 13.35 33.37 -21.29
N ASN A 110 12.40 33.03 -22.15
CA ASN A 110 11.42 31.98 -21.85
C ASN A 110 12.12 30.63 -21.84
N ASN A 111 12.35 30.06 -20.67
CA ASN A 111 13.09 28.82 -20.49
C ASN A 111 12.18 27.60 -20.32
N ILE A 112 12.64 26.43 -20.79
CA ILE A 112 12.13 25.13 -20.33
C ILE A 112 13.13 24.57 -19.34
N ILE A 113 12.70 24.31 -18.09
CA ILE A 113 13.54 23.69 -17.07
C ILE A 113 12.88 22.40 -16.58
N ILE A 114 13.55 21.27 -16.76
CA ILE A 114 13.02 19.93 -16.45
C ILE A 114 13.83 19.27 -15.34
N ALA A 115 13.18 18.97 -14.22
CA ALA A 115 13.75 18.19 -13.12
C ALA A 115 13.83 16.69 -13.45
N GLY A 116 14.81 16.02 -12.85
CA GLY A 116 15.08 14.60 -13.04
C GLY A 116 14.42 13.71 -11.99
N THR A 117 15.17 12.72 -11.50
CA THR A 117 14.66 11.71 -10.54
C THR A 117 14.80 12.12 -9.07
N VAL A 118 15.48 13.22 -8.78
CA VAL A 118 15.67 13.75 -7.43
C VAL A 118 14.96 15.09 -7.28
N GLY A 119 14.62 15.46 -6.05
CA GLY A 119 13.99 16.74 -5.78
C GLY A 119 14.88 17.89 -6.26
N ALA A 120 14.29 18.87 -6.94
CA ALA A 120 15.03 19.98 -7.52
C ALA A 120 14.40 21.34 -7.21
N THR A 121 15.25 22.33 -6.94
CA THR A 121 14.85 23.73 -6.91
C THR A 121 14.87 24.31 -8.32
N LEU A 122 13.72 24.68 -8.87
CA LEU A 122 13.58 25.25 -10.21
C LEU A 122 13.27 26.76 -10.12
N ASN A 123 14.07 27.58 -10.79
CA ASN A 123 13.91 29.03 -10.82
C ASN A 123 14.11 29.54 -12.25
N GLY A 124 13.02 29.92 -12.92
CA GLY A 124 13.07 30.42 -14.30
C GLY A 124 13.83 31.73 -14.47
N LEU A 125 13.85 32.57 -13.43
CA LEU A 125 14.27 33.98 -13.50
C LEU A 125 13.37 34.79 -14.42
N GLY A 126 13.90 35.56 -15.38
CA GLY A 126 13.09 36.46 -16.20
C GLY A 126 12.61 35.75 -17.46
N GLY A 127 11.37 35.97 -17.88
CA GLY A 127 10.78 35.28 -19.03
C GLY A 127 9.39 34.77 -18.72
N ASP A 128 8.70 34.23 -19.71
CA ASP A 128 7.52 33.41 -19.47
C ASP A 128 7.98 31.94 -19.53
N ASP A 129 8.28 31.35 -18.36
CA ASP A 129 8.99 30.06 -18.29
C ASP A 129 8.04 28.85 -18.22
N VAL A 130 8.60 27.67 -18.48
CA VAL A 130 7.96 26.37 -18.24
C VAL A 130 8.86 25.54 -17.33
N LEU A 131 8.41 25.34 -16.09
CA LEU A 131 9.09 24.55 -15.08
C LEU A 131 8.40 23.19 -14.96
N VAL A 132 9.15 22.09 -15.08
CA VAL A 132 8.60 20.73 -15.12
C VAL A 132 9.14 19.94 -13.94
N GLY A 133 8.22 19.51 -13.06
CA GLY A 133 8.52 18.67 -11.90
C GLY A 133 9.00 17.27 -12.28
N GLY A 134 9.84 16.71 -11.40
CA GLY A 134 10.52 15.44 -11.49
C GLY A 134 9.84 14.35 -10.65
N ALA A 135 10.63 13.38 -10.15
CA ALA A 135 10.10 12.22 -9.43
C ALA A 135 9.86 12.44 -7.92
N GLN A 136 10.71 13.20 -7.24
CA GLN A 136 10.58 13.54 -5.81
C GLN A 136 10.03 14.97 -5.64
N GLY A 137 9.80 15.40 -4.41
CA GLY A 137 9.32 16.76 -4.12
C GLY A 137 10.23 17.88 -4.62
N ASP A 138 9.68 18.77 -5.43
CA ASP A 138 10.37 19.89 -6.07
C ASP A 138 10.02 21.24 -5.44
N LEU A 139 10.93 22.22 -5.59
CA LEU A 139 10.73 23.59 -5.16
C LEU A 139 10.72 24.54 -6.37
N PHE A 140 9.54 25.04 -6.74
CA PHE A 140 9.35 26.03 -7.80
C PHE A 140 9.43 27.44 -7.23
N LYS A 141 10.41 28.23 -7.67
CA LYS A 141 10.58 29.62 -7.25
C LYS A 141 10.01 30.55 -8.31
N VAL A 142 9.00 31.32 -7.92
CA VAL A 142 8.31 32.27 -8.80
C VAL A 142 8.30 33.64 -8.12
N ALA A 143 8.80 34.66 -8.80
CA ALA A 143 9.03 35.98 -8.23
C ALA A 143 8.32 37.08 -9.04
N ALA A 144 7.83 38.11 -8.37
CA ALA A 144 7.21 39.24 -9.04
C ALA A 144 8.22 40.03 -9.89
N GLY A 145 7.83 40.38 -11.12
CA GLY A 145 8.67 41.13 -12.06
C GLY A 145 9.54 40.25 -12.96
N ASN A 146 9.38 38.94 -12.86
CA ASN A 146 10.12 37.94 -13.61
C ASN A 146 9.32 37.34 -14.77
N GLY A 147 8.03 37.69 -14.93
CA GLY A 147 7.19 37.22 -16.04
C GLY A 147 6.11 36.22 -15.63
N SER A 148 5.52 35.53 -16.61
CA SER A 148 4.36 34.65 -16.44
C SER A 148 4.71 33.19 -16.71
N ASP A 149 4.87 32.41 -15.64
CA ASP A 149 5.38 31.04 -15.72
C ASP A 149 4.28 29.98 -15.74
N ALA A 150 4.60 28.81 -16.30
CA ALA A 150 3.80 27.60 -16.18
C ALA A 150 4.57 26.49 -15.46
N ILE A 151 3.85 25.74 -14.63
CA ILE A 151 4.36 24.54 -13.96
C ILE A 151 3.65 23.32 -14.54
N LEU A 152 4.41 22.30 -14.92
CA LEU A 152 3.93 20.99 -15.34
C LEU A 152 4.39 19.92 -14.34
N ASN A 153 3.65 18.81 -14.27
CA ASN A 153 3.92 17.69 -13.35
C ASN A 153 3.98 18.10 -11.87
N PHE A 154 3.21 19.11 -11.47
CA PHE A 154 3.09 19.49 -10.08
C PHE A 154 2.37 18.39 -9.28
N LYS A 155 2.94 18.00 -8.13
CA LYS A 155 2.39 17.00 -7.21
C LYS A 155 1.96 17.65 -5.90
N PRO A 156 0.67 17.96 -5.74
CA PRO A 156 0.16 18.47 -4.47
C PRO A 156 0.53 17.58 -3.28
N GLY A 157 0.97 18.19 -2.18
CA GLY A 157 1.43 17.50 -0.97
C GLY A 157 2.91 17.07 -0.98
N SER A 158 3.60 17.11 -2.11
CA SER A 158 5.05 16.85 -2.20
C SER A 158 5.79 18.09 -2.72
N ASP A 159 5.34 18.66 -3.84
CA ASP A 159 5.95 19.84 -4.45
C ASP A 159 5.54 21.14 -3.76
N VAL A 160 6.40 22.16 -3.85
CA VAL A 160 6.16 23.48 -3.27
C VAL A 160 6.45 24.61 -4.24
N ILE A 161 5.55 25.59 -4.29
CA ILE A 161 5.66 26.83 -5.04
C ILE A 161 5.98 27.97 -4.08
N GLN A 162 7.22 28.44 -4.10
CA GLN A 162 7.63 29.61 -3.36
C GLN A 162 7.34 30.89 -4.16
N LEU A 163 6.27 31.59 -3.79
CA LEU A 163 5.92 32.90 -4.33
C LEU A 163 6.67 34.01 -3.58
N SER A 164 7.32 34.91 -4.30
CA SER A 164 8.00 36.07 -3.72
C SER A 164 7.64 37.38 -4.42
N GLY A 165 7.53 38.48 -3.66
CA GLY A 165 7.23 39.81 -4.22
C GLY A 165 5.76 40.06 -4.61
N TYR A 166 4.90 39.04 -4.63
CA TYR A 166 3.46 39.19 -4.94
C TYR A 166 2.58 39.64 -3.77
N GLY A 167 3.12 39.69 -2.55
CA GLY A 167 2.38 40.10 -1.34
C GLY A 167 1.38 39.07 -0.83
N VAL A 168 1.46 37.82 -1.28
CA VAL A 168 0.64 36.71 -0.79
C VAL A 168 1.19 36.23 0.56
N THR A 169 0.38 36.30 1.62
CA THR A 169 0.78 35.88 2.98
C THR A 169 -0.12 34.81 3.58
N SER A 170 -1.22 34.43 2.91
CA SER A 170 -2.10 33.36 3.36
C SER A 170 -2.73 32.60 2.19
N PHE A 171 -3.14 31.36 2.46
CA PHE A 171 -3.79 30.53 1.45
C PHE A 171 -5.16 31.09 1.03
N ALA A 172 -5.91 31.68 1.96
CA ALA A 172 -7.16 32.36 1.64
C ALA A 172 -6.97 33.50 0.63
N GLN A 173 -5.88 34.28 0.73
CA GLN A 173 -5.54 35.29 -0.28
C GLN A 173 -5.23 34.63 -1.62
N LEU A 174 -4.44 33.55 -1.61
CA LEU A 174 -4.09 32.81 -2.83
C LEU A 174 -5.33 32.27 -3.54
N GLN A 175 -6.31 31.73 -2.80
CA GLN A 175 -7.58 31.26 -3.36
C GLN A 175 -8.36 32.39 -4.08
N THR A 176 -8.25 33.64 -3.63
CA THR A 176 -8.88 34.77 -4.35
C THR A 176 -8.19 35.12 -5.67
N LEU A 177 -6.92 34.74 -5.83
CA LEU A 177 -6.14 34.95 -7.05
C LEU A 177 -6.28 33.77 -8.03
N ALA A 178 -6.75 32.62 -7.54
CA ALA A 178 -6.81 31.37 -8.28
C ALA A 178 -8.13 31.21 -9.04
N THR A 179 -8.05 30.61 -10.22
CA THR A 179 -9.23 30.22 -11.02
C THR A 179 -8.96 28.89 -11.70
N GLN A 180 -9.92 27.96 -11.62
CA GLN A 180 -9.88 26.71 -12.39
C GLN A 180 -10.19 27.01 -13.87
N SER A 181 -9.35 26.55 -14.79
CA SER A 181 -9.51 26.69 -16.24
C SER A 181 -9.31 25.34 -16.92
N GLY A 182 -10.39 24.62 -17.19
CA GLY A 182 -10.29 23.22 -17.61
C GLY A 182 -9.58 22.39 -16.54
N ALA A 183 -8.52 21.68 -16.91
CA ALA A 183 -7.69 20.92 -15.99
C ALA A 183 -6.65 21.77 -15.23
N ASP A 184 -6.45 23.05 -15.58
CA ASP A 184 -5.38 23.88 -15.04
C ASP A 184 -5.85 24.82 -13.91
N VAL A 185 -4.94 25.16 -13.00
CA VAL A 185 -5.11 26.29 -12.07
C VAL A 185 -4.36 27.49 -12.60
N LYS A 186 -5.03 28.65 -12.70
CA LYS A 186 -4.38 29.92 -13.02
C LYS A 186 -4.42 30.87 -11.83
N LEU A 187 -3.25 31.34 -11.39
CA LEU A 187 -3.10 32.47 -10.48
C LEU A 187 -2.89 33.75 -11.30
N SER A 188 -3.68 34.79 -11.01
CA SER A 188 -3.54 36.10 -11.67
C SER A 188 -3.10 37.16 -10.65
N PHE A 189 -1.98 37.83 -10.92
CA PHE A 189 -1.39 38.78 -9.97
C PHE A 189 -1.67 40.23 -10.34
N ALA A 190 -1.61 41.13 -9.35
CA ALA A 190 -1.94 42.55 -9.51
C ALA A 190 -0.99 43.31 -10.47
N ASN A 191 0.24 42.82 -10.65
CA ASN A 191 1.21 43.39 -11.59
C ASN A 191 0.97 42.94 -13.05
N GLY A 192 -0.06 42.13 -13.32
CA GLY A 192 -0.41 41.62 -14.64
C GLY A 192 0.26 40.30 -15.03
N GLU A 193 1.14 39.76 -14.16
CA GLU A 193 1.73 38.44 -14.33
C GLU A 193 0.73 37.33 -13.95
N SER A 194 1.07 36.11 -14.32
CA SER A 194 0.24 34.94 -14.02
C SER A 194 1.09 33.68 -13.92
N LEU A 195 0.75 32.83 -12.95
CA LEU A 195 1.27 31.47 -12.86
C LEU A 195 0.18 30.49 -13.29
N VAL A 196 0.51 29.53 -14.16
CA VAL A 196 -0.41 28.45 -14.53
C VAL A 196 0.17 27.12 -14.07
N ILE A 197 -0.56 26.42 -13.20
CA ILE A 197 -0.24 25.07 -12.76
C ILE A 197 -1.08 24.11 -13.59
N ARG A 198 -0.42 23.35 -14.47
CA ARG A 198 -1.09 22.49 -15.45
C ARG A 198 -1.62 21.22 -14.81
N ASP A 199 -2.73 20.72 -15.34
CA ASP A 199 -3.32 19.43 -14.98
C ASP A 199 -3.52 19.24 -13.46
N THR A 200 -3.84 20.32 -12.76
CA THR A 200 -4.00 20.38 -11.32
C THR A 200 -5.39 20.89 -10.97
N ALA A 201 -6.08 20.19 -10.07
CA ALA A 201 -7.35 20.66 -9.54
C ALA A 201 -7.11 21.69 -8.42
N LEU A 202 -7.76 22.85 -8.48
CA LEU A 202 -7.69 23.86 -7.42
C LEU A 202 -8.10 23.31 -6.06
N SER A 203 -9.03 22.33 -6.02
CA SER A 203 -9.46 21.65 -4.79
C SER A 203 -8.39 20.75 -4.16
N SER A 204 -7.33 20.39 -4.90
CA SER A 204 -6.22 19.59 -4.38
C SER A 204 -5.13 20.44 -3.71
N LEU A 205 -5.12 21.76 -3.94
CA LEU A 205 -4.11 22.66 -3.40
C LEU A 205 -4.45 23.11 -1.98
N THR A 206 -3.40 23.34 -1.20
CA THR A 206 -3.42 23.72 0.21
C THR A 206 -2.37 24.79 0.49
N ALA A 207 -2.30 25.29 1.73
CA ALA A 207 -1.25 26.22 2.16
C ALA A 207 0.17 25.63 2.03
N TYR A 208 0.29 24.30 2.19
CA TYR A 208 1.58 23.58 2.18
C TYR A 208 2.24 23.59 0.81
N ASP A 209 1.45 23.53 -0.25
CA ASP A 209 1.89 23.59 -1.65
C ASP A 209 2.52 24.94 -2.02
N PHE A 210 2.43 25.94 -1.14
CA PHE A 210 2.98 27.28 -1.35
C PHE A 210 4.02 27.68 -0.30
N GLY A 211 4.48 26.72 0.53
CA GLY A 211 5.42 26.99 1.62
C GLY A 211 4.86 28.00 2.63
N LEU A 212 3.54 28.17 2.68
CA LEU A 212 2.87 29.05 3.62
C LEU A 212 2.75 28.33 4.96
N LYS A 213 2.79 29.09 6.05
CA LYS A 213 2.55 28.53 7.38
C LYS A 213 1.14 27.91 7.39
N ALA A 214 1.05 26.69 7.90
CA ALA A 214 -0.23 26.09 8.20
C ALA A 214 -0.99 26.97 9.19
N ASP A 215 -2.31 27.09 9.00
CA ASP A 215 -3.14 27.57 10.09
C ASP A 215 -3.00 26.59 11.26
N PRO A 216 -2.70 27.07 12.48
CA PRO A 216 -2.59 26.21 13.64
C PRO A 216 -3.87 25.37 13.76
N ALA A 217 -3.72 24.06 13.93
CA ALA A 217 -4.88 23.21 14.21
C ALA A 217 -5.64 23.79 15.40
N ALA A 218 -6.97 23.88 15.29
CA ALA A 218 -7.79 24.36 16.39
C ALA A 218 -7.56 23.45 17.60
N ILE A 219 -7.06 24.01 18.70
CA ILE A 219 -6.81 23.26 19.93
C ILE A 219 -8.17 22.75 20.43
N PRO A 220 -8.36 21.42 20.55
CA PRO A 220 -9.63 20.89 21.03
C PRO A 220 -9.96 21.42 22.43
N ALA A 221 -11.26 21.55 22.74
CA ALA A 221 -11.67 22.01 24.06
C ALA A 221 -11.13 21.07 25.15
N GLY A 222 -10.44 21.64 26.15
CA GLY A 222 -9.82 20.87 27.24
C GLY A 222 -8.36 20.48 27.01
N TYR A 223 -7.80 20.75 25.83
CA TYR A 223 -6.40 20.46 25.50
C TYR A 223 -5.51 21.65 25.89
N SER A 224 -4.27 21.35 26.29
CA SER A 224 -3.21 22.32 26.57
C SER A 224 -2.27 22.42 25.38
N GLN A 225 -1.50 23.52 25.30
CA GLN A 225 -0.55 23.77 24.21
C GLN A 225 0.88 23.88 24.72
N LEU A 226 1.83 23.29 23.99
CA LEU A 226 3.26 23.52 24.13
C LEU A 226 3.77 24.29 22.92
N THR A 227 4.52 25.37 23.16
CA THR A 227 5.03 26.23 22.10
C THR A 227 6.53 26.26 22.08
N GLY A 228 7.10 26.01 20.90
CA GLY A 228 8.52 26.12 20.63
C GLY A 228 9.32 24.85 20.90
N PRO A 229 10.61 24.85 20.50
CA PRO A 229 11.50 23.70 20.56
C PRO A 229 11.81 23.31 22.02
N GLY A 230 11.83 22.02 22.31
CA GLY A 230 12.10 21.47 23.64
C GLY A 230 10.97 21.67 24.66
N ALA A 231 9.84 22.27 24.25
CA ALA A 231 8.67 22.36 25.12
C ALA A 231 8.09 20.96 25.33
N ALA A 232 7.76 20.63 26.58
CA ALA A 232 7.41 19.26 26.94
C ALA A 232 6.48 19.15 28.15
N TYR A 233 5.72 18.05 28.21
CA TYR A 233 4.83 17.73 29.31
C TYR A 233 4.80 16.23 29.62
N THR A 234 4.76 15.87 30.91
CA THR A 234 4.76 14.48 31.40
C THR A 234 3.54 14.20 32.26
N ALA A 235 2.93 13.04 32.04
CA ALA A 235 1.91 12.45 32.92
C ALA A 235 1.81 10.93 32.63
N HIS A 236 1.41 10.13 33.61
CA HIS A 236 1.07 8.71 33.43
C HIS A 236 2.18 7.83 32.80
N GLY A 237 3.45 8.18 32.98
CA GLY A 237 4.58 7.50 32.33
C GLY A 237 4.84 7.91 30.88
N TRP A 238 4.01 8.81 30.34
CA TRP A 238 4.12 9.39 29.00
C TRP A 238 4.80 10.76 29.01
N TYR A 239 5.32 11.14 27.84
CA TYR A 239 5.84 12.46 27.53
C TYR A 239 5.34 12.94 26.16
N VAL A 240 4.98 14.22 26.06
CA VAL A 240 4.79 14.94 24.79
C VAL A 240 5.96 15.90 24.66
N LEU A 241 6.71 15.84 23.54
CA LEU A 241 7.91 16.63 23.35
C LEU A 241 7.94 17.28 21.96
N ASN A 242 8.11 18.60 21.92
CA ASN A 242 8.46 19.32 20.69
C ASN A 242 9.96 19.16 20.39
N ASN A 243 10.40 17.94 20.07
CA ASN A 243 11.82 17.61 19.96
C ASN A 243 12.41 18.26 18.70
N VAL A 244 13.33 19.21 18.87
CA VAL A 244 14.07 19.85 17.77
C VAL A 244 15.56 19.76 18.09
N TRP A 245 16.12 18.58 17.88
CA TRP A 245 17.49 18.27 18.30
C TRP A 245 18.57 18.75 17.32
N ASN A 246 18.22 18.99 16.05
CA ASN A 246 19.21 19.36 15.01
C ASN A 246 18.70 20.43 14.01
N PRO A 247 18.31 21.63 14.46
CA PRO A 247 17.85 22.69 13.56
C PRO A 247 18.96 23.28 12.68
N GLY A 248 20.24 22.92 12.90
CA GLY A 248 21.38 23.50 12.21
C GLY A 248 21.49 25.00 12.44
N SER A 249 21.55 25.80 11.37
CA SER A 249 21.63 27.26 11.43
C SER A 249 20.26 27.96 11.45
N LEU A 250 19.15 27.21 11.45
CA LEU A 250 17.81 27.81 11.41
C LEU A 250 17.47 28.51 12.73
N VAL A 251 16.74 29.62 12.64
CA VAL A 251 16.32 30.44 13.77
C VAL A 251 14.83 30.25 14.06
N TYR A 252 14.50 29.78 15.27
CA TYR A 252 13.11 29.61 15.71
C TYR A 252 12.32 30.94 15.64
N GLY A 253 11.08 30.86 15.18
CA GLY A 253 10.17 31.99 14.98
C GLY A 253 10.44 32.78 13.70
N THR A 254 11.62 32.64 13.10
CA THR A 254 11.99 33.26 11.82
C THR A 254 11.93 32.24 10.69
N ASP A 255 12.78 31.21 10.76
CA ASP A 255 12.90 30.20 9.72
C ASP A 255 11.99 29.00 9.97
N TYR A 256 11.70 28.69 11.24
CA TYR A 256 10.85 27.57 11.59
C TYR A 256 9.97 27.82 12.82
N THR A 257 8.88 27.07 12.93
CA THR A 257 7.99 27.01 14.11
C THR A 257 7.63 25.56 14.41
N ILE A 258 7.37 25.28 15.69
CA ILE A 258 6.88 23.99 16.16
C ILE A 258 6.00 24.20 17.39
N ASP A 259 4.84 23.55 17.42
CA ASP A 259 3.85 23.65 18.48
C ASP A 259 3.11 22.31 18.61
N SER A 260 2.62 22.00 19.81
CA SER A 260 1.77 20.83 20.02
C SER A 260 0.58 21.12 20.92
N ALA A 261 -0.48 20.33 20.74
CA ALA A 261 -1.67 20.32 21.57
C ALA A 261 -1.87 18.91 22.14
N TYR A 262 -2.16 18.80 23.44
CA TYR A 262 -2.26 17.52 24.15
C TYR A 262 -3.32 17.57 25.26
N SER A 263 -3.80 16.40 25.69
CA SER A 263 -4.66 16.25 26.86
C SER A 263 -3.87 15.68 28.03
N ALA A 264 -3.86 16.36 29.17
CA ALA A 264 -3.21 15.82 30.38
C ALA A 264 -3.96 14.62 30.99
N ALA A 265 -5.22 14.41 30.60
CA ALA A 265 -6.02 13.26 31.03
C ALA A 265 -5.77 12.01 30.17
N ASP A 266 -5.25 12.19 28.97
CA ASP A 266 -4.95 11.13 28.01
C ASP A 266 -3.91 11.64 27.02
N MET A 267 -2.67 11.19 27.19
CA MET A 267 -1.50 11.72 26.49
C MET A 267 -1.39 11.25 25.03
N THR A 268 -2.15 10.21 24.63
CA THR A 268 -2.11 9.63 23.29
C THR A 268 -3.42 9.88 22.51
N SER A 269 -4.45 10.44 23.14
CA SER A 269 -5.68 10.84 22.47
C SER A 269 -5.58 12.21 21.79
N LYS A 270 -5.56 12.20 20.45
CA LYS A 270 -5.51 13.38 19.56
C LYS A 270 -4.38 14.37 19.87
N THR A 271 -3.26 13.89 20.38
CA THR A 271 -2.08 14.72 20.56
C THR A 271 -1.57 15.15 19.20
N THR A 272 -1.54 16.46 18.95
CA THR A 272 -1.25 17.03 17.63
C THR A 272 0.02 17.85 17.67
N PHE A 273 0.96 17.56 16.79
CA PHE A 273 2.14 18.38 16.52
C PHE A 273 1.94 19.13 15.21
N ASN A 274 2.40 20.37 15.15
CA ASN A 274 2.43 21.20 13.95
C ASN A 274 3.83 21.80 13.81
N TRP A 275 4.36 21.79 12.60
CA TRP A 275 5.64 22.40 12.29
C TRP A 275 5.61 23.14 10.97
N SER A 276 6.58 24.04 10.81
CA SER A 276 6.89 24.69 9.55
C SER A 276 8.39 24.88 9.51
N PHE A 277 9.07 24.18 8.61
CA PHE A 277 10.48 24.34 8.28
C PHE A 277 10.61 24.79 6.83
N PRO A 278 11.75 25.40 6.44
CA PRO A 278 12.03 25.67 5.03
C PRO A 278 12.05 24.35 4.25
N VAL A 279 11.48 24.35 3.05
CA VAL A 279 11.56 23.22 2.11
C VAL A 279 13.00 23.11 1.59
N THR A 280 13.51 21.89 1.50
CA THR A 280 14.85 21.63 0.97
C THR A 280 14.80 20.50 -0.05
N THR A 281 15.50 20.69 -1.16
CA THR A 281 15.68 19.68 -2.21
C THR A 281 17.09 19.08 -2.17
N ASP A 282 17.77 19.19 -1.02
CA ASP A 282 19.10 18.63 -0.83
C ASP A 282 19.01 17.11 -0.78
N SER A 283 19.82 16.45 -1.58
CA SER A 283 19.95 14.99 -1.65
C SER A 283 20.58 14.37 -0.39
N ALA A 284 21.16 15.19 0.48
CA ALA A 284 21.60 14.78 1.82
C ALA A 284 20.58 15.30 2.84
N HIS A 285 19.63 14.44 3.19
CA HIS A 285 18.55 14.79 4.12
C HIS A 285 19.10 14.97 5.53
N THR A 286 18.93 16.16 6.10
CA THR A 286 19.24 16.44 7.50
C THR A 286 17.95 16.41 8.29
N ILE A 287 17.83 15.46 9.21
CA ILE A 287 16.71 15.40 10.15
C ILE A 287 16.87 16.53 11.15
N ARG A 288 15.84 17.36 11.28
CA ARG A 288 15.88 18.60 12.07
C ARG A 288 15.19 18.47 13.42
N ALA A 289 14.12 17.69 13.45
CA ALA A 289 13.21 17.56 14.57
C ALA A 289 12.57 16.17 14.58
N TYR A 290 12.10 15.75 15.75
CA TYR A 290 11.33 14.52 15.96
C TYR A 290 10.17 14.75 16.95
N PRO A 291 9.21 15.65 16.67
CA PRO A 291 8.04 15.83 17.54
C PRO A 291 7.32 14.51 17.81
N GLU A 292 7.10 14.20 19.09
CA GLU A 292 6.82 12.83 19.50
C GLU A 292 6.06 12.70 20.82
N VAL A 293 5.42 11.55 20.96
CA VAL A 293 4.92 11.01 22.24
C VAL A 293 5.77 9.83 22.66
N ILE A 294 6.17 9.79 23.92
CA ILE A 294 7.19 8.87 24.46
C ILE A 294 6.61 8.13 25.66
N PHE A 295 6.72 6.80 25.69
CA PHE A 295 6.49 6.00 26.90
C PHE A 295 7.81 5.50 27.47
N GLY A 296 8.07 5.78 28.75
CA GLY A 296 9.28 5.33 29.45
C GLY A 296 10.38 6.39 29.62
N PRO A 297 11.55 6.01 30.19
CA PRO A 297 12.63 6.93 30.56
C PRO A 297 13.39 7.61 29.40
N ALA A 298 13.22 7.19 28.15
CA ALA A 298 13.73 7.81 26.92
C ALA A 298 15.18 8.33 26.98
N PRO A 299 16.19 7.48 26.71
CA PRO A 299 17.59 7.81 26.93
C PRO A 299 18.11 8.96 26.05
N MET A 300 17.44 9.25 24.92
CA MET A 300 17.85 10.22 23.90
C MET A 300 16.78 11.30 23.62
N SER A 301 16.09 11.81 24.65
CA SER A 301 14.96 12.76 24.52
C SER A 301 15.31 14.25 24.72
N GLY A 302 16.42 14.73 24.13
CA GLY A 302 16.83 16.14 24.26
C GLY A 302 17.17 16.59 25.68
N GLY A 303 17.46 15.64 26.59
CA GLY A 303 17.78 15.89 28.00
C GLY A 303 16.58 15.94 28.94
N HIS A 304 15.37 15.67 28.45
CA HIS A 304 14.16 15.58 29.25
C HIS A 304 14.01 14.20 29.92
N LYS A 305 13.15 14.10 30.93
CA LYS A 305 12.88 12.84 31.65
C LYS A 305 11.41 12.74 32.04
N ALA A 306 10.85 11.53 31.95
CA ALA A 306 9.54 11.25 32.52
C ALA A 306 9.53 11.48 34.04
N SER A 307 8.43 12.04 34.54
CA SER A 307 8.25 12.36 35.97
C SER A 307 7.97 11.14 36.84
N ASP A 308 7.39 10.09 36.25
CA ASP A 308 7.09 8.81 36.90
C ASP A 308 7.53 7.68 35.98
N ILE A 309 8.52 6.90 36.45
CA ILE A 309 9.08 5.75 35.75
C ILE A 309 8.91 4.46 36.55
N THR A 310 8.09 4.49 37.61
CA THR A 310 7.98 3.34 38.52
C THR A 310 7.06 2.24 37.98
N THR A 311 6.21 2.56 37.01
CA THR A 311 5.24 1.66 36.38
C THR A 311 5.41 1.58 34.87
N VAL A 312 6.59 1.91 34.35
CA VAL A 312 6.89 1.90 32.91
C VAL A 312 7.90 0.79 32.60
N LEU A 313 8.36 0.74 31.35
CA LEU A 313 9.54 -0.03 30.93
C LEU A 313 10.70 0.18 31.94
N PRO A 314 11.51 -0.87 32.23
CA PRO A 314 12.18 -1.65 31.21
C PRO A 314 11.77 -3.12 31.18
N ALA A 315 11.65 -3.67 29.96
CA ALA A 315 11.52 -5.10 29.73
C ALA A 315 12.79 -5.65 29.07
N GLN A 316 13.36 -6.73 29.60
CA GLN A 316 14.52 -7.36 28.98
C GLN A 316 14.09 -8.11 27.72
N VAL A 317 14.83 -7.95 26.63
CA VAL A 317 14.51 -8.56 25.33
C VAL A 317 14.34 -10.08 25.44
N SER A 318 15.17 -10.76 26.24
CA SER A 318 15.04 -12.22 26.47
C SER A 318 13.78 -12.65 27.22
N SER A 319 13.14 -11.73 27.95
CA SER A 319 11.95 -12.03 28.75
C SER A 319 10.64 -11.70 28.04
N LEU A 320 10.69 -10.93 26.95
CA LEU A 320 9.50 -10.51 26.21
C LEU A 320 8.82 -11.71 25.55
N THR A 321 7.54 -11.89 25.83
CA THR A 321 6.66 -12.82 25.11
C THR A 321 5.68 -12.09 24.20
N ALA A 322 5.39 -10.81 24.47
CA ALA A 322 4.70 -9.90 23.56
C ALA A 322 5.09 -8.45 23.86
N LEU A 323 5.16 -7.62 22.83
CA LEU A 323 5.20 -6.17 22.93
C LEU A 323 4.56 -5.63 21.65
N THR A 324 3.30 -5.25 21.71
CA THR A 324 2.55 -4.70 20.57
C THR A 324 2.22 -3.23 20.81
N ALA A 325 2.16 -2.47 19.72
CA ALA A 325 1.69 -1.09 19.73
C ALA A 325 0.49 -0.96 18.79
N ASP A 326 -0.72 -0.75 19.33
CA ASP A 326 -1.91 -0.40 18.56
C ASP A 326 -1.97 1.13 18.42
N TYR A 327 -1.92 1.63 17.19
CA TYR A 327 -1.80 3.05 16.91
C TYR A 327 -2.76 3.50 15.82
N ASP A 328 -3.16 4.76 15.92
CA ASP A 328 -3.93 5.48 14.93
C ASP A 328 -3.35 6.88 14.80
N VAL A 329 -2.76 7.19 13.65
CA VAL A 329 -2.22 8.50 13.33
C VAL A 329 -2.90 9.11 12.12
N SER A 330 -2.93 10.44 12.09
CA SER A 330 -3.27 11.19 10.89
C SER A 330 -2.25 12.30 10.69
N TYR A 331 -1.80 12.47 9.46
CA TYR A 331 -0.82 13.50 9.12
C TYR A 331 -1.21 14.22 7.84
N LYS A 332 -0.72 15.45 7.72
CA LYS A 332 -0.98 16.34 6.58
C LYS A 332 0.20 17.27 6.39
N GLY A 333 0.35 17.79 5.18
CA GLY A 333 1.38 18.76 4.86
C GLY A 333 2.23 18.33 3.68
N ASN A 334 3.48 18.78 3.68
CA ASN A 334 4.50 18.32 2.75
C ASN A 334 4.97 16.91 3.16
N THR A 335 4.19 15.87 2.86
CA THR A 335 4.41 14.50 3.35
C THR A 335 5.72 13.89 2.83
N GLY A 336 6.25 14.37 1.71
CA GLY A 336 7.61 14.01 1.28
C GLY A 336 8.71 14.50 2.24
N GLY A 337 8.45 15.53 3.04
CA GLY A 337 9.44 16.22 3.88
C GLY A 337 9.63 15.63 5.28
N PHE A 338 8.87 14.59 5.65
CA PHE A 338 8.95 13.94 6.95
C PHE A 338 8.53 12.47 6.87
N ASN A 339 8.96 11.66 7.85
CA ASN A 339 8.44 10.32 8.05
C ASN A 339 7.45 10.32 9.23
N VAL A 340 6.74 9.23 9.45
CA VAL A 340 6.13 8.92 10.75
C VAL A 340 6.70 7.61 11.21
N ALA A 341 7.27 7.58 12.40
CA ALA A 341 8.03 6.44 12.86
C ALA A 341 7.81 6.19 14.34
N PHE A 342 7.89 4.92 14.72
CA PHE A 342 8.27 4.57 16.06
C PHE A 342 9.78 4.69 16.22
N ASP A 343 10.23 5.08 17.40
CA ASP A 343 11.63 5.02 17.82
C ASP A 343 11.70 4.26 19.15
N ILE A 344 12.45 3.15 19.17
CA ILE A 344 12.56 2.24 20.30
C ILE A 344 14.02 2.18 20.73
N TRP A 345 14.30 2.68 21.92
CA TRP A 345 15.64 2.69 22.47
C TRP A 345 15.92 1.45 23.31
N LEU A 346 17.04 0.79 23.03
CA LEU A 346 17.57 -0.31 23.82
C LEU A 346 18.79 0.11 24.63
N THR A 347 18.90 -0.42 25.84
CA THR A 347 20.01 -0.14 26.77
C THR A 347 20.57 -1.42 27.37
N ASP A 348 21.86 -1.44 27.73
CA ASP A 348 22.48 -2.58 28.42
C ASP A 348 22.15 -2.63 29.92
N THR A 349 21.51 -1.58 30.43
CA THR A 349 21.20 -1.36 31.85
C THR A 349 19.72 -1.01 31.99
N PRO A 350 18.95 -1.65 32.90
CA PRO A 350 17.55 -1.30 33.12
C PRO A 350 17.39 0.19 33.45
N ASN A 351 16.51 0.89 32.73
CA ASN A 351 16.31 2.35 32.85
C ASN A 351 17.60 3.16 32.62
N GLY A 352 18.46 2.66 31.73
CA GLY A 352 19.71 3.29 31.34
C GLY A 352 19.54 4.67 30.71
N GLY A 353 20.58 5.50 30.80
CA GLY A 353 20.65 6.79 30.10
C GLY A 353 21.37 6.69 28.76
N SER A 354 21.69 7.84 28.15
CA SER A 354 22.42 7.94 26.88
C SER A 354 23.70 7.08 26.81
N ASP A 355 24.45 6.99 27.92
CA ASP A 355 25.74 6.30 27.97
C ASP A 355 25.63 4.77 27.96
N THR A 356 24.40 4.25 28.12
CA THR A 356 24.09 2.81 28.17
C THR A 356 23.28 2.36 26.95
N VAL A 357 23.04 3.25 25.98
CA VAL A 357 22.33 2.93 24.74
C VAL A 357 23.15 1.92 23.93
N THR A 358 22.50 0.84 23.51
CA THR A 358 23.12 -0.19 22.66
C THR A 358 22.60 -0.11 21.25
N THR A 359 21.28 0.05 21.08
CA THR A 359 20.60 0.00 19.79
C THR A 359 19.44 0.99 19.75
N GLU A 360 19.28 1.62 18.59
CA GLU A 360 18.11 2.40 18.18
C GLU A 360 17.33 1.57 17.16
N VAL A 361 16.05 1.35 17.42
CA VAL A 361 15.17 0.58 16.54
C VAL A 361 14.02 1.46 16.08
N MET A 362 14.10 1.93 14.84
CA MET A 362 13.03 2.70 14.23
C MET A 362 12.07 1.80 13.44
N VAL A 363 10.78 2.15 13.42
CA VAL A 363 9.78 1.50 12.56
C VAL A 363 9.00 2.58 11.81
N TRP A 364 9.29 2.77 10.53
CA TRP A 364 8.69 3.84 9.74
C TRP A 364 7.37 3.37 9.14
N VAL A 365 6.27 3.93 9.64
CA VAL A 365 4.90 3.66 9.20
C VAL A 365 4.43 4.63 8.11
N HIS A 366 5.17 5.72 7.92
CA HIS A 366 5.12 6.58 6.74
C HIS A 366 6.55 6.94 6.35
N LYS A 367 6.95 6.77 5.08
CA LYS A 367 8.35 6.93 4.67
C LYS A 367 8.77 8.38 4.35
N GLY A 368 7.90 9.13 3.68
CA GLY A 368 8.29 10.38 3.00
C GLY A 368 9.20 10.16 1.78
N ASP A 369 9.77 11.25 1.24
CA ASP A 369 10.59 11.28 0.03
C ASP A 369 12.11 11.20 0.33
N PHE A 370 12.48 10.52 1.41
CA PHE A 370 13.88 10.27 1.79
C PHE A 370 14.07 8.86 2.32
N ASP A 371 15.32 8.41 2.38
CA ASP A 371 15.66 7.05 2.79
C ASP A 371 16.20 7.01 4.22
N ALA A 372 15.98 5.87 4.88
CA ALA A 372 16.56 5.59 6.19
C ALA A 372 18.09 5.54 6.11
N PHE A 373 18.75 5.86 7.23
CA PHE A 373 20.20 5.83 7.30
C PHE A 373 20.75 4.38 7.27
N GLY A 374 21.97 4.22 6.75
CA GLY A 374 22.65 2.93 6.68
C GLY A 374 22.38 2.17 5.38
N THR A 375 22.56 0.85 5.42
CA THR A 375 22.38 -0.03 4.26
C THR A 375 21.27 -1.02 4.53
N GLN A 376 20.54 -1.43 3.49
CA GLN A 376 19.56 -2.52 3.62
C GLN A 376 20.28 -3.84 3.96
N VAL A 377 19.85 -4.49 5.05
CA VAL A 377 20.45 -5.71 5.60
C VAL A 377 19.46 -6.88 5.70
N GLY A 378 18.16 -6.63 5.50
CA GLY A 378 17.14 -7.67 5.55
C GLY A 378 15.75 -7.15 5.21
N THR A 379 14.76 -8.00 5.47
CA THR A 379 13.33 -7.69 5.35
C THR A 379 12.61 -8.13 6.63
N TYR A 380 11.50 -7.48 6.92
CA TYR A 380 10.59 -7.80 8.01
C TYR A 380 9.24 -8.19 7.42
N SER A 381 8.59 -9.19 8.00
CA SER A 381 7.23 -9.59 7.67
C SER A 381 6.53 -10.10 8.92
N SER A 382 5.32 -9.63 9.17
CA SER A 382 4.42 -10.12 10.22
C SER A 382 2.98 -9.93 9.76
N GLY A 383 2.35 -11.01 9.29
CA GLY A 383 1.03 -10.94 8.64
C GLY A 383 1.11 -10.10 7.36
N SER A 384 0.26 -9.08 7.24
CA SER A 384 0.25 -8.14 6.10
C SER A 384 1.27 -6.99 6.22
N VAL A 385 1.94 -6.85 7.37
CA VAL A 385 2.92 -5.78 7.59
C VAL A 385 4.29 -6.25 7.12
N THR A 386 4.75 -5.72 5.98
CA THR A 386 6.08 -6.00 5.41
C THR A 386 6.94 -4.74 5.38
N GLY A 387 8.26 -4.92 5.40
CA GLY A 387 9.20 -3.82 5.28
C GLY A 387 10.65 -4.23 5.04
N LYS A 388 11.48 -3.24 4.78
CA LYS A 388 12.93 -3.39 4.58
C LYS A 388 13.67 -2.96 5.83
N ILE A 389 14.67 -3.75 6.21
CA ILE A 389 15.50 -3.48 7.38
C ILE A 389 16.79 -2.80 6.91
N TYR A 390 17.04 -1.59 7.40
CA TYR A 390 18.27 -0.84 7.23
C TYR A 390 19.05 -0.83 8.53
N ALA A 391 20.38 -0.87 8.45
CA ALA A 391 21.22 -0.79 9.64
C ALA A 391 22.55 -0.06 9.39
N SER A 392 23.08 0.52 10.45
CA SER A 392 24.46 1.02 10.53
C SER A 392 25.06 0.71 11.90
N THR A 393 26.21 0.03 11.91
CA THR A 393 26.96 -0.34 13.12
C THR A 393 28.22 0.51 13.30
N SER A 394 28.34 1.60 12.53
CA SER A 394 29.54 2.46 12.51
C SER A 394 29.50 3.60 13.55
N GLY A 395 28.37 3.81 14.20
CA GLY A 395 28.15 4.85 15.21
C GLY A 395 28.50 4.43 16.63
N SER A 396 28.13 5.28 17.60
CA SER A 396 28.29 5.00 19.04
C SER A 396 27.32 3.93 19.55
N TRP A 397 26.23 3.68 18.81
CA TRP A 397 25.26 2.61 18.99
C TRP A 397 24.91 2.01 17.62
N THR A 398 24.23 0.87 17.63
CA THR A 398 23.67 0.28 16.40
C THR A 398 22.40 1.03 16.02
N TYR A 399 22.35 1.63 14.84
CA TYR A 399 21.12 2.17 14.27
C TYR A 399 20.43 1.09 13.44
N THR A 400 19.13 0.93 13.60
CA THR A 400 18.28 0.10 12.74
C THR A 400 16.99 0.82 12.40
N ALA A 401 16.47 0.59 11.18
CA ALA A 401 15.16 1.06 10.77
C ALA A 401 14.44 -0.01 9.97
N VAL A 402 13.23 -0.35 10.38
CA VAL A 402 12.27 -1.14 9.60
C VAL A 402 11.39 -0.16 8.85
N VAL A 403 11.61 -0.01 7.55
CA VAL A 403 10.80 0.87 6.69
C VAL A 403 9.71 0.02 6.05
N LEU A 404 8.46 0.26 6.42
CA LEU A 404 7.34 -0.51 5.87
C LEU A 404 7.20 -0.26 4.36
N ASP A 405 6.79 -1.30 3.62
CA ASP A 405 6.66 -1.21 2.16
C ASP A 405 5.48 -0.31 1.75
N GLN A 406 4.51 -0.10 2.64
CA GLN A 406 3.34 0.76 2.44
C GLN A 406 3.12 1.68 3.64
N ASP A 407 2.64 2.89 3.36
CA ASP A 407 2.17 3.81 4.40
C ASP A 407 1.01 3.16 5.18
N THR A 408 1.22 3.01 6.49
CA THR A 408 0.29 2.35 7.41
C THR A 408 -0.07 3.34 8.52
N PRO A 409 -1.01 4.28 8.32
CA PRO A 409 -1.34 5.30 9.32
C PRO A 409 -2.09 4.75 10.53
N LYS A 410 -2.58 3.51 10.46
CA LYS A 410 -3.29 2.85 11.55
C LYS A 410 -3.03 1.35 11.51
N GLY A 411 -2.87 0.73 12.66
CA GLY A 411 -2.73 -0.70 12.78
C GLY A 411 -2.06 -1.09 14.08
N GLN A 412 -1.54 -2.31 14.12
CA GLN A 412 -0.76 -2.82 15.24
C GLN A 412 0.64 -3.21 14.76
N ILE A 413 1.68 -2.77 15.48
CA ILE A 413 3.06 -3.19 15.26
C ILE A 413 3.48 -4.20 16.33
N ASP A 414 3.95 -5.37 15.93
CA ASP A 414 4.59 -6.36 16.82
C ASP A 414 6.08 -6.03 17.03
N ILE A 415 6.35 -5.18 18.02
CA ILE A 415 7.71 -4.76 18.37
C ILE A 415 8.52 -5.97 18.89
N ALA A 416 7.92 -6.91 19.62
CA ALA A 416 8.63 -8.10 20.07
C ALA A 416 9.09 -8.98 18.89
N GLY A 417 8.24 -9.15 17.87
CA GLY A 417 8.58 -9.80 16.60
C GLY A 417 9.71 -9.10 15.85
N ILE A 418 9.68 -7.76 15.79
CA ILE A 418 10.76 -6.95 15.20
C ILE A 418 12.07 -7.17 15.96
N LEU A 419 12.07 -7.07 17.29
CA LEU A 419 13.27 -7.30 18.11
C LEU A 419 13.81 -8.73 17.94
N SER A 420 12.93 -9.72 17.80
CA SER A 420 13.31 -11.11 17.50
C SER A 420 13.99 -11.23 16.13
N THR A 421 13.46 -10.56 15.11
CA THR A 421 14.02 -10.51 13.76
C THR A 421 15.41 -9.87 13.76
N LEU A 422 15.55 -8.70 14.41
CA LEU A 422 16.82 -7.98 14.52
C LEU A 422 17.87 -8.77 15.32
N LYS A 423 17.46 -9.52 16.34
CA LYS A 423 18.32 -10.46 17.05
C LYS A 423 18.82 -11.58 16.13
N GLY A 424 17.97 -12.12 15.26
CA GLY A 424 18.37 -13.09 14.23
C GLY A 424 19.44 -12.55 13.27
N LEU A 425 19.43 -11.23 13.03
CA LEU A 425 20.44 -10.51 12.24
C LEU A 425 21.68 -10.08 13.05
N ASN A 426 21.75 -10.42 14.34
CA ASN A 426 22.79 -9.98 15.28
C ASN A 426 22.88 -8.44 15.45
N LEU A 427 21.75 -7.75 15.31
CA LEU A 427 21.65 -6.29 15.49
C LEU A 427 21.15 -5.90 16.89
N VAL A 428 20.48 -6.82 17.60
CA VAL A 428 19.94 -6.64 18.95
C VAL A 428 20.40 -7.79 19.85
N SER A 429 20.75 -7.50 21.10
CA SER A 429 21.10 -8.52 22.09
C SER A 429 19.90 -8.96 22.93
N SER A 430 19.85 -10.24 23.30
CA SER A 430 18.84 -10.74 24.25
C SER A 430 19.00 -10.15 25.66
N SER A 431 20.19 -9.66 26.01
CA SER A 431 20.46 -9.04 27.30
C SER A 431 20.00 -7.59 27.39
N ASP A 432 19.71 -6.95 26.25
CA ASP A 432 19.30 -5.55 26.20
C ASP A 432 17.92 -5.35 26.85
N TYR A 433 17.68 -4.13 27.29
CA TYR A 433 16.43 -3.68 27.88
C TYR A 433 15.76 -2.67 26.95
N VAL A 434 14.49 -2.89 26.62
CA VAL A 434 13.64 -1.89 25.99
C VAL A 434 13.44 -0.76 27.00
N ALA A 435 14.01 0.42 26.71
CA ALA A 435 13.98 1.57 27.59
C ALA A 435 12.78 2.47 27.32
N SER A 436 12.46 2.73 26.05
CA SER A 436 11.30 3.52 25.65
C SER A 436 10.69 3.02 24.35
N VAL A 437 9.41 3.35 24.16
CA VAL A 437 8.71 3.28 22.88
C VAL A 437 8.17 4.66 22.59
N GLU A 438 8.58 5.22 21.46
CA GLU A 438 8.34 6.60 21.07
C GLU A 438 7.62 6.60 19.72
N LEU A 439 6.67 7.50 19.50
CA LEU A 439 5.95 7.64 18.24
C LEU A 439 5.94 9.11 17.84
N GLY A 440 6.53 9.42 16.71
CA GLY A 440 6.72 10.79 16.25
C GLY A 440 6.95 10.89 14.75
N SER A 441 7.50 12.03 14.34
CA SER A 441 7.79 12.32 12.94
C SER A 441 9.16 12.95 12.78
N GLU A 442 10.08 12.28 12.07
CA GLU A 442 11.37 12.87 11.73
C GLU A 442 11.16 13.88 10.61
N VAL A 443 11.36 15.16 10.93
CA VAL A 443 11.13 16.27 10.02
C VAL A 443 12.43 16.69 9.35
N VAL A 444 12.50 16.54 8.03
CA VAL A 444 13.61 17.02 7.20
C VAL A 444 13.33 18.44 6.71
N SER A 445 12.12 18.69 6.21
CA SER A 445 11.77 19.98 5.62
C SER A 445 10.26 20.21 5.50
N GLY A 446 9.87 21.41 5.08
CA GLY A 446 8.48 21.75 4.79
C GLY A 446 7.60 21.95 6.03
N ALA A 447 6.32 22.17 5.80
CA ALA A 447 5.32 22.35 6.84
C ALA A 447 4.40 21.13 6.90
N GLY A 448 3.97 20.79 8.11
CA GLY A 448 3.15 19.61 8.33
C GLY A 448 2.58 19.52 9.73
N SER A 449 1.79 18.48 9.93
CA SER A 449 1.20 18.13 11.21
C SER A 449 1.04 16.63 11.33
N LEU A 450 1.30 16.13 12.53
CA LEU A 450 1.03 14.75 12.96
C LEU A 450 0.04 14.81 14.11
N THR A 451 -1.05 14.06 14.02
CA THR A 451 -1.99 13.82 15.12
C THR A 451 -1.93 12.34 15.47
N ILE A 452 -1.54 12.04 16.70
CA ILE A 452 -1.67 10.70 17.29
C ILE A 452 -3.09 10.65 17.87
N ASN A 453 -3.99 9.93 17.19
CA ASN A 453 -5.38 9.77 17.61
C ASN A 453 -5.51 8.76 18.75
N ASN A 454 -4.68 7.71 18.71
CA ASN A 454 -4.54 6.69 19.74
C ASN A 454 -3.14 6.07 19.70
N LEU A 455 -2.65 5.65 20.87
CA LEU A 455 -1.50 4.77 20.99
C LEU A 455 -1.62 4.00 22.31
N ASP A 456 -1.73 2.67 22.20
CA ASP A 456 -1.79 1.73 23.32
C ASP A 456 -0.69 0.68 23.16
N LEU A 457 -0.08 0.28 24.28
CA LEU A 457 0.96 -0.75 24.31
C LEU A 457 0.54 -1.94 25.17
N ASP A 458 0.68 -3.15 24.64
CA ASP A 458 0.52 -4.39 25.40
C ASP A 458 1.88 -5.08 25.55
N VAL A 459 2.36 -5.16 26.79
CA VAL A 459 3.65 -5.78 27.11
C VAL A 459 3.43 -7.05 27.91
N GLN A 460 4.02 -8.16 27.48
CA GLN A 460 4.06 -9.38 28.26
C GLN A 460 5.51 -9.83 28.44
N THR A 461 5.87 -10.11 29.69
CA THR A 461 7.18 -10.67 30.04
C THR A 461 7.03 -11.93 30.87
N ARG A 462 7.95 -12.87 30.68
CA ARG A 462 8.05 -14.08 31.47
C ARG A 462 9.28 -14.02 32.38
N GLY A 463 9.02 -14.07 33.69
CA GLY A 463 10.06 -14.15 34.71
C GLY A 463 10.77 -15.50 34.71
N VAL A 464 11.95 -15.55 35.33
CA VAL A 464 12.73 -16.79 35.51
C VAL A 464 12.01 -17.84 36.37
N ASP A 465 11.05 -17.41 37.18
CA ASP A 465 10.14 -18.24 37.98
C ASP A 465 8.91 -18.72 37.18
N GLY A 466 8.84 -18.39 35.88
CA GLY A 466 7.74 -18.72 34.99
C GLY A 466 6.54 -17.78 35.09
N ALA A 467 6.55 -16.80 36.00
CA ALA A 467 5.47 -15.84 36.16
C ALA A 467 5.29 -14.97 34.90
N LEU A 468 4.05 -14.82 34.46
CA LEU A 468 3.69 -13.93 33.35
C LEU A 468 3.30 -12.57 33.92
N THR A 469 4.02 -11.53 33.55
CA THR A 469 3.66 -10.14 33.84
C THR A 469 3.08 -9.52 32.58
N THR A 470 1.83 -9.08 32.65
CA THR A 470 1.12 -8.38 31.57
C THR A 470 0.91 -6.92 31.96
N MET A 471 1.37 -6.00 31.13
CA MET A 471 1.20 -4.56 31.27
C MET A 471 0.39 -4.04 30.08
N HIS A 472 -0.74 -3.39 30.37
CA HIS A 472 -1.54 -2.65 29.39
C HIS A 472 -1.32 -1.16 29.64
N VAL A 473 -0.85 -0.45 28.62
CA VAL A 473 -0.47 0.96 28.66
C VAL A 473 -1.39 1.73 27.75
N GLU A 474 -2.18 2.63 28.31
CA GLU A 474 -3.01 3.60 27.57
C GLU A 474 -2.48 5.01 27.86
N GLY A 475 -2.89 6.00 27.06
CA GLY A 475 -2.51 7.40 27.29
C GLY A 475 -2.96 7.98 28.65
N SER A 476 -3.97 7.36 29.27
CA SER A 476 -4.57 7.81 30.54
C SER A 476 -4.03 7.09 31.79
N ASN A 477 -3.51 5.87 31.64
CA ASN A 477 -3.11 5.02 32.75
C ASN A 477 -2.26 3.82 32.29
N VAL A 478 -1.63 3.17 33.28
CA VAL A 478 -0.95 1.88 33.10
C VAL A 478 -1.54 0.88 34.08
N THR A 479 -1.86 -0.32 33.60
CA THR A 479 -2.29 -1.45 34.44
C THR A 479 -1.31 -2.61 34.31
N THR A 480 -0.97 -3.26 35.42
CA THR A 480 -0.04 -4.39 35.44
C THR A 480 -0.63 -5.53 36.26
N THR A 481 -0.62 -6.72 35.68
CA THR A 481 -1.05 -7.97 36.33
C THR A 481 0.08 -8.98 36.30
N VAL A 482 0.23 -9.74 37.38
CA VAL A 482 1.23 -10.81 37.49
C VAL A 482 0.49 -12.11 37.76
N THR A 483 0.59 -13.06 36.82
CA THR A 483 0.01 -14.39 36.94
C THR A 483 1.12 -15.40 37.18
N GLN A 484 1.04 -16.10 38.31
CA GLN A 484 1.99 -17.17 38.64
C GLN A 484 1.63 -18.45 37.89
N PRO A 485 2.61 -19.25 37.44
CA PRO A 485 2.31 -20.60 36.98
C PRO A 485 1.65 -21.40 38.12
N PRO A 486 0.72 -22.33 37.82
CA PRO A 486 0.07 -23.14 38.84
C PRO A 486 1.12 -23.84 39.71
N ALA A 487 0.98 -23.78 41.03
CA ALA A 487 1.91 -24.45 41.95
C ALA A 487 1.89 -25.97 41.71
N GLU A 488 3.06 -26.57 41.49
CA GLU A 488 3.22 -28.03 41.46
C GLU A 488 2.66 -28.65 42.74
N GLN A 489 1.62 -29.48 42.61
CA GLN A 489 1.08 -30.25 43.72
C GLN A 489 2.01 -31.45 44.06
N PRO A 490 2.24 -31.78 45.34
CA PRO A 490 3.08 -32.90 45.71
C PRO A 490 2.43 -34.26 45.41
N ALA A 491 3.26 -35.22 45.01
CA ALA A 491 2.90 -36.56 44.53
C ALA A 491 2.02 -37.41 45.48
N GLU A 492 0.93 -37.99 44.94
CA GLU A 492 0.25 -39.17 45.52
C GLU A 492 -0.46 -40.02 44.43
N GLN A 493 0.00 -41.29 44.27
CA GLN A 493 -0.59 -42.47 43.58
C GLN A 493 -1.01 -42.41 42.08
N PRO A 494 -0.95 -43.55 41.34
CA PRO A 494 -0.99 -43.54 39.88
C PRO A 494 -2.36 -43.11 39.35
N ALA A 495 -2.35 -42.15 38.42
CA ALA A 495 -3.53 -41.57 37.81
C ALA A 495 -4.38 -42.63 37.07
N PRO A 496 -5.72 -42.48 37.04
CA PRO A 496 -6.55 -43.15 36.06
C PRO A 496 -6.14 -42.70 34.65
N GLN A 497 -6.26 -43.61 33.69
CA GLN A 497 -6.01 -43.40 32.27
C GLN A 497 -6.72 -42.12 31.77
N PRO A 498 -6.12 -41.34 30.85
CA PRO A 498 -6.79 -40.17 30.26
C PRO A 498 -8.17 -40.56 29.75
N ASP A 499 -9.16 -39.72 30.02
CA ASP A 499 -10.47 -39.83 29.37
C ASP A 499 -10.24 -39.48 27.90
N ILE A 500 -10.36 -40.48 27.05
CA ILE A 500 -10.20 -40.43 25.59
C ILE A 500 -11.56 -40.71 24.93
N SER A 501 -12.63 -40.23 25.58
CA SER A 501 -14.00 -40.42 25.12
C SER A 501 -14.61 -39.09 24.72
N GLY A 502 -15.01 -38.99 23.46
CA GLY A 502 -15.46 -37.76 22.82
C GLY A 502 -14.41 -37.19 21.87
N ASP A 503 -14.72 -36.03 21.31
CA ASP A 503 -13.86 -35.34 20.33
C ASP A 503 -12.74 -34.60 21.06
N ASP A 504 -11.51 -35.09 20.95
CA ASP A 504 -10.34 -34.61 21.69
C ASP A 504 -9.32 -33.91 20.77
N SER A 505 -8.50 -33.03 21.35
CA SER A 505 -7.34 -32.43 20.66
C SER A 505 -6.07 -32.73 21.44
N VAL A 506 -5.13 -33.44 20.82
CA VAL A 506 -3.94 -33.97 21.49
C VAL A 506 -2.67 -33.39 20.88
N VAL A 507 -1.87 -32.72 21.71
CA VAL A 507 -0.60 -32.10 21.29
C VAL A 507 0.53 -33.13 21.23
N TYR A 508 1.27 -33.13 20.12
CA TYR A 508 2.51 -33.86 19.95
C TYR A 508 3.70 -32.90 19.80
N ASP A 509 4.60 -32.96 20.79
CA ASP A 509 5.81 -32.12 20.90
C ASP A 509 7.11 -32.83 20.50
N GLY A 510 7.01 -34.05 19.95
CA GLY A 510 8.16 -34.88 19.59
C GLY A 510 8.77 -35.71 20.72
N THR A 511 8.27 -35.63 21.95
CA THR A 511 8.83 -36.34 23.11
C THR A 511 8.04 -37.59 23.53
N ALA A 512 6.76 -37.65 23.18
CA ALA A 512 5.92 -38.80 23.48
C ALA A 512 6.37 -40.05 22.71
N SER A 513 6.22 -41.24 23.30
CA SER A 513 6.46 -42.53 22.63
C SER A 513 5.20 -43.15 22.04
N THR A 514 4.02 -42.71 22.50
CA THR A 514 2.70 -43.19 22.07
C THR A 514 1.70 -42.04 22.20
N VAL A 515 0.88 -41.81 21.20
CA VAL A 515 -0.20 -40.81 21.18
C VAL A 515 -1.48 -41.49 20.66
N GLN A 516 -2.60 -41.32 21.35
CA GLN A 516 -3.89 -41.91 20.96
C GLN A 516 -4.97 -40.83 21.03
N GLY A 517 -5.84 -40.76 20.01
CA GLY A 517 -7.03 -39.89 20.01
C GLY A 517 -8.10 -40.53 20.89
N GLY A 518 -8.71 -41.63 20.44
CA GLY A 518 -9.64 -42.39 21.28
C GLY A 518 -10.91 -42.77 20.55
N ASP A 519 -12.04 -42.71 21.27
CA ASP A 519 -13.37 -42.81 20.69
C ASP A 519 -13.87 -41.38 20.44
N GLY A 520 -14.06 -40.95 19.19
CA GLY A 520 -14.50 -39.59 18.90
C GLY A 520 -14.09 -39.17 17.49
N HIS A 521 -14.18 -37.87 17.22
CA HIS A 521 -13.51 -37.21 16.10
C HIS A 521 -12.34 -36.39 16.64
N ASP A 522 -11.14 -36.92 16.52
CA ASP A 522 -9.97 -36.43 17.25
C ASP A 522 -8.99 -35.67 16.36
N THR A 523 -8.40 -34.61 16.90
CA THR A 523 -7.40 -33.78 16.20
C THR A 523 -6.01 -33.93 16.80
N LEU A 524 -5.05 -34.30 15.96
CA LEU A 524 -3.63 -34.31 16.31
C LEU A 524 -3.01 -32.92 16.10
N VAL A 525 -2.51 -32.29 17.16
CA VAL A 525 -1.87 -30.96 17.08
C VAL A 525 -0.35 -31.12 17.06
N LEU A 526 0.31 -30.71 15.97
CA LEU A 526 1.74 -30.88 15.76
C LEU A 526 2.53 -29.61 16.13
N HIS A 527 3.52 -29.73 17.02
CA HIS A 527 4.49 -28.67 17.32
C HIS A 527 5.87 -28.91 16.68
N VAL A 528 6.03 -30.04 16.00
CA VAL A 528 7.27 -30.46 15.33
C VAL A 528 6.98 -30.88 13.90
N ALA A 529 7.99 -30.78 13.03
CA ALA A 529 7.93 -31.35 11.69
C ALA A 529 7.63 -32.86 11.75
N ALA A 530 6.67 -33.32 10.95
CA ALA A 530 6.20 -34.69 10.96
C ALA A 530 5.61 -35.10 9.60
N THR A 531 5.61 -36.41 9.34
CA THR A 531 4.81 -37.01 8.27
C THR A 531 3.71 -37.82 8.92
N VAL A 532 2.46 -37.46 8.64
CA VAL A 532 1.25 -38.08 9.19
C VAL A 532 0.41 -38.63 8.03
N ASP A 533 0.00 -39.88 8.16
CA ASP A 533 -0.84 -40.61 7.21
C ASP A 533 -2.04 -41.19 7.98
N LEU A 534 -3.17 -40.48 7.96
CA LEU A 534 -4.38 -40.87 8.68
C LEU A 534 -5.02 -42.14 8.10
N SER A 535 -4.73 -42.49 6.84
CA SER A 535 -5.18 -43.74 6.22
C SER A 535 -4.51 -45.00 6.82
N ALA A 536 -3.41 -44.82 7.56
CA ALA A 536 -2.68 -45.92 8.16
C ALA A 536 -3.38 -46.48 9.42
N THR A 537 -3.89 -47.70 9.32
CA THR A 537 -4.65 -48.39 10.38
C THR A 537 -3.85 -48.86 11.62
N ALA A 538 -2.53 -48.67 11.65
CA ALA A 538 -1.66 -49.20 12.70
C ALA A 538 -0.77 -48.15 13.37
N ASP A 539 -0.23 -47.22 12.58
CA ASP A 539 0.57 -46.09 13.05
C ASP A 539 0.44 -44.97 12.02
N GLN A 540 -0.24 -43.90 12.41
CA GLN A 540 -0.55 -42.76 11.56
C GLN A 540 0.65 -41.80 11.44
N MET A 541 1.80 -42.05 12.08
CA MET A 541 2.97 -41.19 11.98
C MET A 541 4.21 -41.95 11.48
N VAL A 542 4.94 -41.36 10.52
CA VAL A 542 6.19 -41.93 10.02
C VAL A 542 7.36 -41.47 10.89
N GLY A 543 7.80 -42.36 11.79
CA GLY A 543 8.99 -42.16 12.62
C GLY A 543 8.76 -41.21 13.79
N GLY A 544 8.88 -41.71 15.02
CA GLY A 544 8.59 -40.95 16.23
C GLY A 544 7.83 -41.80 17.23
N ALA A 545 6.77 -41.22 17.80
CA ALA A 545 5.75 -41.94 18.56
C ALA A 545 4.94 -42.88 17.66
N VAL A 546 4.35 -43.92 18.27
CA VAL A 546 3.22 -44.63 17.63
C VAL A 546 1.97 -43.76 17.81
N VAL A 547 1.37 -43.31 16.72
CA VAL A 547 0.20 -42.41 16.71
C VAL A 547 -1.01 -43.16 16.14
N THR A 548 -2.14 -43.17 16.84
CA THR A 548 -3.35 -43.90 16.39
C THR A 548 -4.66 -43.22 16.79
N GLY A 549 -5.67 -43.31 15.92
CA GLY A 549 -7.05 -42.92 16.22
C GLY A 549 -7.29 -41.42 16.14
N PHE A 550 -6.70 -40.76 15.13
CA PHE A 550 -6.99 -39.37 14.78
C PHE A 550 -7.63 -39.29 13.40
N GLU A 551 -8.54 -38.34 13.25
CA GLU A 551 -9.27 -38.03 12.01
C GLU A 551 -8.83 -36.66 11.44
N ASP A 552 -8.25 -35.79 12.25
CA ASP A 552 -7.77 -34.47 11.83
C ASP A 552 -6.32 -34.20 12.22
N VAL A 553 -5.68 -33.25 11.53
CA VAL A 553 -4.36 -32.74 11.89
C VAL A 553 -4.31 -31.22 11.86
N ASP A 554 -3.85 -30.62 12.95
CA ASP A 554 -3.50 -29.19 13.05
C ASP A 554 -1.98 -29.02 13.23
N ALA A 555 -1.29 -28.64 12.15
CA ALA A 555 0.13 -28.33 12.15
C ALA A 555 0.43 -26.83 12.23
N SER A 556 -0.54 -25.99 12.63
CA SER A 556 -0.37 -24.52 12.64
C SER A 556 0.76 -24.02 13.55
N ALA A 557 1.17 -24.83 14.54
CA ALA A 557 2.28 -24.55 15.45
C ALA A 557 3.54 -25.39 15.16
N ALA A 558 3.60 -26.10 14.03
CA ALA A 558 4.73 -26.95 13.68
C ALA A 558 5.99 -26.11 13.45
N THR A 559 7.13 -26.62 13.94
CA THR A 559 8.44 -25.94 13.83
C THR A 559 9.21 -26.26 12.54
N GLY A 560 8.57 -26.92 11.58
CA GLY A 560 9.11 -27.19 10.25
C GLY A 560 8.05 -27.81 9.34
N ALA A 561 8.43 -28.05 8.08
CA ALA A 561 7.53 -28.58 7.06
C ALA A 561 6.91 -29.94 7.45
N VAL A 562 5.64 -30.11 7.12
CA VAL A 562 4.85 -31.32 7.35
C VAL A 562 4.39 -31.97 6.05
N SER A 563 4.12 -33.27 6.12
CA SER A 563 3.46 -34.01 5.05
C SER A 563 2.25 -34.72 5.65
N LEU A 564 1.05 -34.31 5.28
CA LEU A 564 -0.22 -34.77 5.82
C LEU A 564 -0.99 -35.51 4.74
N THR A 565 -1.48 -36.70 5.05
CA THR A 565 -2.35 -37.49 4.18
C THR A 565 -3.58 -37.88 4.99
N GLY A 566 -4.77 -37.55 4.50
CA GLY A 566 -6.03 -37.93 5.10
C GLY A 566 -6.40 -39.39 4.81
N ALA A 567 -7.61 -39.76 5.21
CA ALA A 567 -8.15 -41.10 5.16
C ALA A 567 -9.24 -41.21 4.07
N ALA A 568 -10.27 -42.01 4.32
CA ALA A 568 -11.42 -42.14 3.43
C ALA A 568 -12.69 -41.45 3.97
N ASP A 569 -12.55 -40.79 5.12
CA ASP A 569 -13.58 -40.01 5.81
C ASP A 569 -13.21 -38.53 5.68
N ASP A 570 -14.19 -37.63 5.81
CA ASP A 570 -13.98 -36.18 5.74
C ASP A 570 -12.96 -35.69 6.79
N ASN A 571 -11.82 -35.13 6.35
CA ASN A 571 -10.73 -34.67 7.22
C ASN A 571 -10.53 -33.15 7.17
N LEU A 572 -10.12 -32.58 8.32
CA LEU A 572 -9.56 -31.23 8.42
C LEU A 572 -8.03 -31.31 8.57
N LEU A 573 -7.32 -30.91 7.50
CA LEU A 573 -5.86 -30.89 7.45
C LEU A 573 -5.37 -29.44 7.39
N THR A 574 -4.64 -29.01 8.42
CA THR A 574 -4.05 -27.66 8.48
C THR A 574 -2.52 -27.76 8.54
N GLY A 575 -1.85 -27.11 7.59
CA GLY A 575 -0.41 -26.92 7.53
C GLY A 575 0.10 -25.87 8.52
N GLY A 576 1.39 -25.57 8.43
CA GLY A 576 2.15 -24.66 9.27
C GLY A 576 2.57 -23.39 8.54
N ALA A 577 3.80 -22.91 8.81
CA ALA A 577 4.38 -21.71 8.19
C ALA A 577 5.50 -22.02 7.18
N TYR A 578 5.57 -23.28 6.74
CA TYR A 578 6.65 -23.83 5.91
C TYR A 578 6.03 -24.47 4.67
N ALA A 579 6.86 -24.81 3.68
CA ALA A 579 6.40 -25.51 2.48
C ALA A 579 5.93 -26.93 2.80
N ASP A 580 4.61 -27.09 2.93
CA ASP A 580 3.94 -28.30 3.38
C ASP A 580 3.35 -29.08 2.20
N THR A 581 3.03 -30.35 2.45
CA THR A 581 2.32 -31.21 1.48
C THR A 581 1.09 -31.81 2.14
N LEU A 582 -0.09 -31.45 1.65
CA LEU A 582 -1.38 -31.89 2.17
C LEU A 582 -2.11 -32.67 1.07
N SER A 583 -2.62 -33.86 1.42
CA SER A 583 -3.48 -34.65 0.55
C SER A 583 -4.71 -35.10 1.32
N GLY A 584 -5.92 -34.79 0.83
CA GLY A 584 -7.19 -35.11 1.50
C GLY A 584 -7.49 -36.61 1.48
N GLY A 585 -7.51 -37.22 0.30
CA GLY A 585 -7.74 -38.65 0.17
C GLY A 585 -9.09 -38.94 -0.47
N ASP A 586 -9.90 -39.80 0.14
CA ASP A 586 -11.33 -39.86 -0.20
C ASP A 586 -12.10 -39.12 0.90
N GLY A 587 -13.19 -38.42 0.59
CA GLY A 587 -13.97 -37.69 1.59
C GLY A 587 -14.27 -36.27 1.13
N ALA A 588 -15.08 -35.52 1.87
CA ALA A 588 -15.23 -34.09 1.66
C ALA A 588 -14.27 -33.36 2.60
N ASP A 589 -13.04 -33.17 2.14
CA ASP A 589 -11.94 -32.70 2.98
C ASP A 589 -11.83 -31.19 3.03
N THR A 590 -11.19 -30.66 4.07
CA THR A 590 -10.80 -29.25 4.17
C THR A 590 -9.29 -29.15 4.37
N LEU A 591 -8.59 -28.63 3.36
CA LEU A 591 -7.15 -28.46 3.36
C LEU A 591 -6.78 -26.98 3.46
N ARG A 592 -5.88 -26.65 4.40
CA ARG A 592 -5.37 -25.28 4.60
C ARG A 592 -3.84 -25.28 4.66
N GLY A 593 -3.15 -24.74 3.66
CA GLY A 593 -1.69 -24.63 3.64
C GLY A 593 -1.16 -23.58 4.64
N ARG A 594 -1.83 -22.44 4.68
CA ARG A 594 -1.57 -21.24 5.51
C ARG A 594 -0.43 -20.38 5.00
N SER A 595 0.83 -20.69 5.30
CA SER A 595 1.96 -19.85 4.89
C SER A 595 3.10 -20.76 4.45
N GLY A 596 3.76 -20.43 3.35
CA GLY A 596 4.74 -21.32 2.75
C GLY A 596 4.36 -21.59 1.30
N ASP A 597 5.27 -22.20 0.55
CA ASP A 597 4.97 -22.64 -0.83
C ASP A 597 4.44 -24.08 -0.77
N ASP A 598 3.13 -24.21 -0.62
CA ASP A 598 2.46 -25.46 -0.27
C ASP A 598 2.02 -26.26 -1.49
N VAL A 599 1.84 -27.57 -1.30
CA VAL A 599 1.23 -28.47 -2.27
C VAL A 599 -0.01 -29.10 -1.66
N LEU A 600 -1.19 -28.77 -2.22
CA LEU A 600 -2.48 -29.27 -1.79
C LEU A 600 -3.12 -30.11 -2.91
N ASP A 601 -3.58 -31.32 -2.57
CA ASP A 601 -4.34 -32.22 -3.43
C ASP A 601 -5.57 -32.72 -2.68
N GLY A 602 -6.78 -32.31 -3.08
CA GLY A 602 -8.03 -32.68 -2.38
C GLY A 602 -8.27 -34.18 -2.48
N GLY A 603 -8.24 -34.71 -3.69
CA GLY A 603 -8.36 -36.15 -3.94
C GLY A 603 -9.72 -36.49 -4.52
N ASN A 604 -10.46 -37.40 -3.90
CA ASN A 604 -11.83 -37.75 -4.30
C ASN A 604 -12.83 -37.20 -3.28
N GLY A 605 -13.87 -36.54 -3.77
CA GLY A 605 -14.96 -36.00 -2.99
C GLY A 605 -15.07 -34.49 -3.20
N ASN A 606 -15.84 -33.81 -2.37
CA ASN A 606 -16.15 -32.41 -2.59
C ASN A 606 -15.36 -31.57 -1.58
N ASP A 607 -14.18 -31.13 -2.00
CA ASP A 607 -13.17 -30.61 -1.08
C ASP A 607 -13.21 -29.08 -0.99
N ILE A 608 -12.65 -28.56 0.11
CA ILE A 608 -12.39 -27.13 0.32
C ILE A 608 -10.89 -26.92 0.47
N LEU A 609 -10.28 -26.22 -0.48
CA LEU A 609 -8.84 -26.00 -0.51
C LEU A 609 -8.49 -24.52 -0.42
N ASP A 610 -7.58 -24.19 0.49
CA ASP A 610 -7.01 -22.85 0.68
C ASP A 610 -5.49 -22.97 0.86
N GLY A 611 -4.73 -22.63 -0.18
CA GLY A 611 -3.26 -22.62 -0.13
C GLY A 611 -2.75 -21.65 0.94
N GLY A 612 -3.39 -20.48 1.02
CA GLY A 612 -3.00 -19.41 1.92
C GLY A 612 -1.97 -18.49 1.28
N ALA A 613 -0.97 -18.06 2.05
CA ALA A 613 0.05 -17.12 1.61
C ALA A 613 1.31 -17.85 1.14
N GLY A 614 1.72 -17.61 -0.09
CA GLY A 614 2.92 -18.22 -0.66
C GLY A 614 2.74 -18.43 -2.16
N VAL A 615 3.62 -19.21 -2.77
CA VAL A 615 3.43 -19.66 -4.15
C VAL A 615 3.01 -21.12 -4.13
N ASP A 616 1.70 -21.35 -4.10
CA ASP A 616 1.17 -22.69 -3.87
C ASP A 616 0.91 -23.45 -5.18
N LYS A 617 0.67 -24.76 -5.03
CA LYS A 617 0.07 -25.62 -6.04
C LYS A 617 -1.15 -26.29 -5.45
N VAL A 618 -2.31 -25.95 -5.99
CA VAL A 618 -3.60 -26.43 -5.49
C VAL A 618 -4.31 -27.21 -6.58
N GLN A 619 -4.69 -28.44 -6.27
CA GLN A 619 -5.48 -29.33 -7.12
C GLN A 619 -6.68 -29.85 -6.35
N GLY A 620 -7.90 -29.59 -6.82
CA GLY A 620 -9.14 -30.09 -6.21
C GLY A 620 -9.22 -31.60 -6.31
N GLY A 621 -9.28 -32.12 -7.53
CA GLY A 621 -9.22 -33.56 -7.76
C GLY A 621 -10.47 -34.05 -8.48
N ALA A 622 -11.21 -34.98 -7.91
CA ALA A 622 -12.44 -35.52 -8.46
C ALA A 622 -13.61 -35.25 -7.50
N GLY A 623 -14.66 -34.60 -7.98
CA GLY A 623 -15.82 -34.18 -7.19
C GLY A 623 -16.06 -32.70 -7.40
N ASP A 624 -17.05 -32.14 -6.72
CA ASP A 624 -17.42 -30.72 -6.88
C ASP A 624 -16.67 -29.88 -5.83
N ASP A 625 -15.50 -29.38 -6.21
CA ASP A 625 -14.53 -28.76 -5.31
C ASP A 625 -14.71 -27.25 -5.15
N LYS A 626 -14.20 -26.71 -4.05
CA LYS A 626 -14.13 -25.27 -3.77
C LYS A 626 -12.70 -24.87 -3.49
N VAL A 627 -12.14 -24.02 -4.35
CA VAL A 627 -10.74 -23.62 -4.23
C VAL A 627 -10.63 -22.11 -4.08
N VAL A 628 -9.94 -21.67 -3.03
CA VAL A 628 -9.65 -20.25 -2.80
C VAL A 628 -8.57 -19.78 -3.76
N TYR A 629 -8.83 -18.67 -4.44
CA TYR A 629 -7.91 -18.04 -5.35
C TYR A 629 -6.94 -17.11 -4.62
N ASP A 630 -5.63 -17.38 -4.74
CA ASP A 630 -4.56 -16.42 -4.51
C ASP A 630 -3.84 -16.11 -5.83
N ALA A 631 -3.55 -14.82 -6.08
CA ALA A 631 -2.88 -14.37 -7.29
C ALA A 631 -1.40 -14.77 -7.36
N SER A 632 -0.80 -15.09 -6.21
CA SER A 632 0.60 -15.45 -6.02
C SER A 632 0.88 -16.92 -6.35
N ASP A 633 -0.15 -17.77 -6.33
CA ASP A 633 -0.04 -19.20 -6.59
C ASP A 633 0.57 -19.49 -7.96
N SER A 634 1.17 -20.69 -8.07
CA SER A 634 1.72 -21.14 -9.36
C SER A 634 0.68 -21.87 -10.20
N VAL A 635 -0.18 -22.68 -9.58
CA VAL A 635 -1.21 -23.50 -10.23
C VAL A 635 -2.41 -23.62 -9.31
N ILE A 636 -3.59 -23.38 -9.87
CA ILE A 636 -4.88 -23.64 -9.22
C ILE A 636 -5.73 -24.43 -10.23
N ASN A 637 -6.07 -25.68 -9.91
CA ASN A 637 -6.83 -26.54 -10.80
C ASN A 637 -8.02 -27.16 -10.07
N GLY A 638 -9.25 -26.92 -10.55
CA GLY A 638 -10.46 -27.55 -9.99
C GLY A 638 -10.43 -29.06 -10.15
N GLY A 639 -10.20 -29.55 -11.37
CA GLY A 639 -10.08 -30.97 -11.65
C GLY A 639 -11.30 -31.50 -12.38
N ALA A 640 -11.90 -32.56 -11.86
CA ALA A 640 -13.00 -33.27 -12.47
C ALA A 640 -14.26 -33.16 -11.61
N GLY A 641 -15.23 -32.37 -12.05
CA GLY A 641 -16.51 -32.23 -11.39
C GLY A 641 -17.14 -30.91 -11.80
N ARG A 642 -17.94 -30.31 -10.92
CA ARG A 642 -18.41 -28.93 -11.07
C ARG A 642 -17.79 -28.06 -9.99
N ASP A 643 -16.64 -27.50 -10.31
CA ASP A 643 -15.78 -26.84 -9.35
C ASP A 643 -16.13 -25.36 -9.23
N THR A 644 -15.84 -24.78 -8.06
CA THR A 644 -16.09 -23.37 -7.74
C THR A 644 -14.80 -22.67 -7.35
N LEU A 645 -14.44 -21.64 -8.11
CA LEU A 645 -13.36 -20.74 -7.76
C LEU A 645 -13.87 -19.68 -6.77
N ILE A 646 -13.23 -19.57 -5.61
CA ILE A 646 -13.59 -18.60 -4.56
C ILE A 646 -12.64 -17.41 -4.64
N LEU A 647 -13.16 -16.20 -4.88
CA LEU A 647 -12.37 -14.97 -4.92
C LEU A 647 -12.42 -14.23 -3.58
N LYS A 648 -11.24 -13.78 -3.10
CA LYS A 648 -11.10 -12.86 -1.96
C LYS A 648 -10.66 -11.45 -2.37
N VAL A 649 -10.32 -11.27 -3.64
CA VAL A 649 -9.91 -10.00 -4.26
C VAL A 649 -10.67 -9.77 -5.55
N GLY A 650 -10.72 -8.52 -6.04
CA GLY A 650 -11.27 -8.23 -7.36
C GLY A 650 -10.44 -8.89 -8.47
N ALA A 651 -11.08 -9.58 -9.41
CA ALA A 651 -10.43 -10.28 -10.51
C ALA A 651 -11.26 -10.26 -11.80
N THR A 652 -10.62 -10.54 -12.92
CA THR A 652 -11.29 -10.81 -14.21
C THR A 652 -11.17 -12.28 -14.56
N VAL A 653 -12.31 -12.97 -14.58
CA VAL A 653 -12.44 -14.42 -14.77
C VAL A 653 -13.21 -14.71 -16.07
N ASP A 654 -12.67 -15.64 -16.86
CA ASP A 654 -13.31 -16.18 -18.07
C ASP A 654 -13.35 -17.71 -17.97
N LEU A 655 -14.47 -18.25 -17.52
CA LEU A 655 -14.66 -19.69 -17.34
C LEU A 655 -14.76 -20.44 -18.67
N GLY A 656 -15.03 -19.74 -19.78
CA GLY A 656 -15.03 -20.31 -21.13
C GLY A 656 -13.65 -20.79 -21.59
N THR A 657 -12.58 -20.38 -20.91
CA THR A 657 -11.19 -20.72 -21.24
C THR A 657 -10.66 -21.95 -20.48
N PHE A 658 -11.52 -22.94 -20.23
CA PHE A 658 -11.32 -24.10 -19.35
C PHE A 658 -9.96 -24.82 -19.39
N THR A 659 -9.33 -24.93 -20.58
CA THR A 659 -8.05 -25.64 -20.78
C THR A 659 -6.84 -24.72 -20.77
N THR A 660 -7.07 -23.41 -20.63
CA THR A 660 -6.08 -22.34 -20.54
C THR A 660 -6.32 -21.56 -19.24
N ASN A 661 -5.61 -20.44 -19.04
CA ASN A 661 -5.76 -19.67 -17.81
C ASN A 661 -7.11 -18.93 -17.76
N GLN A 662 -7.96 -19.29 -16.80
CA GLN A 662 -9.30 -18.71 -16.57
C GLN A 662 -9.27 -17.36 -15.83
N VAL A 663 -8.12 -16.95 -15.28
CA VAL A 663 -7.98 -15.65 -14.60
C VAL A 663 -6.89 -14.83 -15.27
N THR A 664 -7.19 -13.56 -15.57
CA THR A 664 -6.26 -12.67 -16.32
C THR A 664 -5.47 -11.70 -15.44
N SER A 665 -5.86 -11.55 -14.18
CA SER A 665 -5.13 -10.83 -13.14
C SER A 665 -4.23 -11.80 -12.38
N GLY A 666 -2.97 -11.46 -12.11
CA GLY A 666 -2.08 -12.29 -11.26
C GLY A 666 -1.10 -13.18 -12.02
N SER A 667 -0.31 -13.98 -11.27
CA SER A 667 0.68 -14.92 -11.80
C SER A 667 0.21 -16.38 -11.82
N ALA A 668 -0.89 -16.70 -11.14
CA ALA A 668 -1.45 -18.05 -11.09
C ALA A 668 -1.99 -18.54 -12.44
N TYR A 669 -1.70 -19.80 -12.75
CA TYR A 669 -2.36 -20.53 -13.82
C TYR A 669 -3.60 -21.23 -13.26
N VAL A 670 -4.78 -20.67 -13.56
CA VAL A 670 -6.07 -21.14 -13.06
C VAL A 670 -6.80 -21.90 -14.16
N SER A 671 -7.26 -23.12 -13.88
CA SER A 671 -8.03 -23.92 -14.85
C SER A 671 -9.03 -24.85 -14.16
N GLY A 672 -9.97 -25.41 -14.92
CA GLY A 672 -10.84 -26.47 -14.42
C GLY A 672 -12.03 -26.00 -13.57
N PHE A 673 -12.46 -24.74 -13.65
CA PHE A 673 -13.61 -24.24 -12.88
C PHE A 673 -14.83 -23.95 -13.75
N GLU A 674 -16.02 -24.34 -13.29
CA GLU A 674 -17.31 -24.03 -13.90
C GLU A 674 -18.12 -23.00 -13.10
N ASN A 675 -17.77 -22.70 -11.86
CA ASN A 675 -18.51 -21.75 -11.04
C ASN A 675 -17.58 -20.73 -10.38
N LEU A 676 -18.16 -19.61 -9.98
CA LEU A 676 -17.46 -18.52 -9.30
C LEU A 676 -18.23 -18.07 -8.07
N ASP A 677 -17.52 -17.94 -6.95
CA ASP A 677 -18.00 -17.32 -5.72
C ASP A 677 -17.09 -16.15 -5.32
N ALA A 678 -17.55 -14.92 -5.56
CA ALA A 678 -16.85 -13.70 -5.20
C ALA A 678 -17.45 -13.00 -3.96
N THR A 679 -18.26 -13.69 -3.16
CA THR A 679 -18.92 -13.08 -1.99
C THR A 679 -17.94 -12.48 -0.98
N GLY A 680 -16.70 -13.00 -0.94
CA GLY A 680 -15.62 -12.52 -0.08
C GLY A 680 -14.66 -11.53 -0.75
N ALA A 681 -14.91 -11.10 -1.99
CA ALA A 681 -13.98 -10.26 -2.74
C ALA A 681 -13.91 -8.82 -2.20
N SER A 682 -12.70 -8.28 -2.08
CA SER A 682 -12.45 -6.92 -1.58
C SER A 682 -12.68 -5.79 -2.61
N ALA A 683 -13.09 -6.14 -3.83
CA ALA A 683 -13.39 -5.22 -4.92
C ALA A 683 -14.32 -5.91 -5.94
N GLY A 684 -14.89 -5.12 -6.86
CA GLY A 684 -15.77 -5.65 -7.90
C GLY A 684 -15.06 -6.59 -8.87
N VAL A 685 -15.79 -7.58 -9.38
CA VAL A 685 -15.31 -8.64 -10.26
C VAL A 685 -15.90 -8.52 -11.66
N THR A 686 -15.16 -9.00 -12.65
CA THR A 686 -15.69 -9.25 -14.00
C THR A 686 -15.64 -10.75 -14.25
N ALA A 687 -16.78 -11.37 -14.48
CA ALA A 687 -16.88 -12.80 -14.72
C ALA A 687 -17.66 -13.10 -16.00
N THR A 688 -17.07 -13.90 -16.88
CA THR A 688 -17.74 -14.50 -18.02
C THR A 688 -17.80 -16.00 -17.78
N GLY A 689 -18.99 -16.59 -17.89
CA GLY A 689 -19.17 -18.02 -17.84
C GLY A 689 -18.76 -18.71 -19.15
N SER A 690 -19.23 -19.92 -19.33
CA SER A 690 -18.79 -20.91 -20.30
C SER A 690 -19.93 -21.31 -21.24
N GLU A 691 -19.80 -22.44 -21.91
CA GLU A 691 -20.91 -23.05 -22.68
C GLU A 691 -21.82 -23.96 -21.82
N PHE A 692 -21.49 -24.16 -20.55
CA PHE A 692 -22.24 -24.96 -19.59
C PHE A 692 -22.98 -24.08 -18.59
N ALA A 693 -23.99 -24.63 -17.92
CA ALA A 693 -24.73 -23.92 -16.88
C ALA A 693 -23.82 -23.57 -15.67
N ASN A 694 -23.48 -22.28 -15.57
CA ASN A 694 -22.61 -21.71 -14.55
C ASN A 694 -23.44 -21.13 -13.38
N THR A 695 -22.82 -21.11 -12.20
CA THR A 695 -23.26 -20.29 -11.07
C THR A 695 -22.22 -19.22 -10.83
N LEU A 696 -22.58 -17.96 -11.08
CA LEU A 696 -21.68 -16.81 -10.90
C LEU A 696 -22.23 -15.91 -9.79
N VAL A 697 -21.50 -15.83 -8.68
CA VAL A 697 -21.85 -14.97 -7.55
C VAL A 697 -20.82 -13.84 -7.44
N GLY A 698 -21.30 -12.61 -7.50
CA GLY A 698 -20.56 -11.37 -7.34
C GLY A 698 -20.21 -11.04 -5.89
N SER A 699 -19.64 -9.86 -5.71
CA SER A 699 -19.09 -9.30 -4.50
C SER A 699 -20.08 -8.32 -3.83
N ALA A 700 -19.58 -7.55 -2.86
CA ALA A 700 -20.32 -6.42 -2.27
C ALA A 700 -20.04 -5.08 -3.00
N PHE A 701 -19.42 -5.13 -4.17
CA PHE A 701 -19.06 -3.98 -5.00
C PHE A 701 -19.70 -4.12 -6.39
N ALA A 702 -19.62 -3.07 -7.22
CA ALA A 702 -20.17 -3.10 -8.57
C ALA A 702 -19.47 -4.15 -9.45
N ASP A 703 -20.21 -5.18 -9.83
CA ASP A 703 -19.70 -6.32 -10.61
C ASP A 703 -20.18 -6.30 -12.06
N LYS A 704 -19.49 -7.08 -12.91
CA LYS A 704 -19.90 -7.35 -14.29
C LYS A 704 -19.97 -8.85 -14.52
N LEU A 705 -21.17 -9.39 -14.71
CA LEU A 705 -21.41 -10.84 -14.83
C LEU A 705 -22.04 -11.16 -16.18
N ALA A 706 -21.44 -12.09 -16.93
CA ALA A 706 -22.00 -12.64 -18.15
C ALA A 706 -22.12 -14.16 -18.00
N GLY A 707 -23.33 -14.72 -18.11
CA GLY A 707 -23.57 -16.16 -17.94
C GLY A 707 -22.86 -17.00 -18.99
N GLY A 708 -22.89 -16.56 -20.25
CA GLY A 708 -22.39 -17.35 -21.37
C GLY A 708 -23.54 -18.00 -22.12
N ALA A 709 -23.41 -19.29 -22.44
CA ALA A 709 -24.48 -20.08 -23.03
C ALA A 709 -25.03 -21.08 -22.01
N ALA A 710 -26.18 -21.70 -22.34
CA ALA A 710 -26.99 -22.51 -21.43
C ALA A 710 -27.77 -21.67 -20.41
N SER A 711 -28.38 -22.31 -19.40
CA SER A 711 -29.18 -21.63 -18.38
C SER A 711 -28.34 -21.36 -17.14
N ASP A 712 -27.92 -20.12 -16.95
CA ASP A 712 -27.01 -19.72 -15.88
C ASP A 712 -27.74 -19.17 -14.65
N VAL A 713 -27.08 -19.24 -13.49
CA VAL A 713 -27.52 -18.61 -12.24
C VAL A 713 -26.56 -17.50 -11.88
N LEU A 714 -27.04 -16.26 -11.91
CA LEU A 714 -26.27 -15.06 -11.63
C LEU A 714 -26.75 -14.42 -10.32
N ALA A 715 -25.82 -13.95 -9.50
CA ALA A 715 -26.09 -13.13 -8.32
C ALA A 715 -25.09 -11.98 -8.31
N GLY A 716 -25.54 -10.74 -8.37
CA GLY A 716 -24.66 -9.57 -8.36
C GLY A 716 -24.10 -9.27 -6.97
N GLY A 717 -24.85 -9.61 -5.92
CA GLY A 717 -24.53 -9.24 -4.56
C GLY A 717 -25.02 -7.83 -4.24
N ALA A 718 -24.18 -7.03 -3.59
CA ALA A 718 -24.50 -5.64 -3.33
C ALA A 718 -23.66 -4.75 -4.24
N GLY A 719 -24.26 -3.75 -4.87
CA GLY A 719 -23.49 -2.93 -5.80
C GLY A 719 -24.42 -2.38 -6.87
N ALA A 720 -23.86 -1.60 -7.80
CA ALA A 720 -24.57 -1.29 -9.02
C ALA A 720 -24.06 -2.25 -10.09
N ASP A 721 -24.71 -3.41 -10.22
CA ASP A 721 -24.15 -4.55 -10.94
C ASP A 721 -24.61 -4.58 -12.39
N LEU A 722 -23.75 -5.09 -13.27
CA LEU A 722 -24.00 -5.18 -14.70
C LEU A 722 -24.07 -6.63 -15.16
N PHE A 723 -25.27 -7.08 -15.53
CA PHE A 723 -25.51 -8.40 -16.11
C PHE A 723 -25.48 -8.30 -17.63
N VAL A 724 -24.53 -8.97 -18.28
CA VAL A 724 -24.30 -8.83 -19.72
C VAL A 724 -24.72 -10.08 -20.46
N PHE A 725 -25.48 -9.89 -21.55
CA PHE A 725 -25.99 -10.99 -22.37
C PHE A 725 -25.44 -10.88 -23.79
N GLY A 726 -24.91 -12.00 -24.29
CA GLY A 726 -24.40 -12.12 -25.66
C GLY A 726 -25.45 -12.54 -26.67
N PRO A 727 -25.06 -12.76 -27.95
CA PRO A 727 -25.97 -13.25 -28.99
C PRO A 727 -26.56 -14.61 -28.60
N TYR A 728 -27.89 -14.70 -28.65
CA TYR A 728 -28.67 -15.73 -27.99
C TYR A 728 -28.77 -17.06 -28.77
N ASN A 729 -28.81 -18.19 -28.04
CA ASN A 729 -29.18 -19.51 -28.56
C ASN A 729 -30.58 -19.92 -28.04
N ALA A 730 -31.45 -20.40 -28.95
CA ALA A 730 -32.80 -20.83 -28.59
C ALA A 730 -32.82 -21.93 -27.51
N GLY A 731 -33.32 -21.58 -26.32
CA GLY A 731 -33.48 -22.51 -25.18
C GLY A 731 -32.76 -22.09 -23.89
N ASP A 732 -31.90 -21.08 -23.95
CA ASP A 732 -31.19 -20.54 -22.78
C ASP A 732 -32.16 -19.72 -21.89
N ALA A 733 -31.99 -19.84 -20.57
CA ALA A 733 -32.96 -19.32 -19.61
C ALA A 733 -32.25 -18.92 -18.31
N ASP A 734 -31.51 -17.82 -18.38
CA ASP A 734 -30.73 -17.33 -17.27
C ASP A 734 -31.60 -16.83 -16.13
N ARG A 735 -31.08 -16.97 -14.92
CA ARG A 735 -31.74 -16.55 -13.69
C ARG A 735 -30.84 -15.62 -12.89
N ILE A 736 -31.26 -14.37 -12.74
CA ILE A 736 -30.66 -13.42 -11.81
C ILE A 736 -31.40 -13.50 -10.47
N THR A 737 -30.68 -13.81 -9.40
CA THR A 737 -31.30 -14.19 -8.12
C THR A 737 -31.51 -13.03 -7.15
N ASP A 738 -30.83 -11.91 -7.32
CA ASP A 738 -30.80 -10.79 -6.38
C ASP A 738 -30.85 -9.39 -7.03
N PHE A 739 -31.23 -9.32 -8.31
CA PHE A 739 -31.33 -8.05 -9.05
C PHE A 739 -32.04 -6.95 -8.25
N SER A 740 -31.49 -5.75 -8.25
CA SER A 740 -31.94 -4.63 -7.43
C SER A 740 -31.87 -3.31 -8.18
N THR A 741 -33.03 -2.88 -8.66
CA THR A 741 -33.20 -1.53 -9.27
C THR A 741 -32.83 -0.39 -8.32
N SER A 742 -32.90 -0.63 -7.01
CA SER A 742 -32.57 0.35 -5.99
C SER A 742 -31.07 0.51 -5.75
N GLN A 743 -30.28 -0.53 -6.02
CA GLN A 743 -28.83 -0.50 -5.89
C GLN A 743 -28.15 -0.07 -7.21
N GLY A 744 -28.90 -0.08 -8.31
CA GLY A 744 -28.48 0.46 -9.60
C GLY A 744 -28.15 -0.62 -10.62
N ASP A 745 -28.62 -1.84 -10.41
CA ASP A 745 -28.36 -2.98 -11.28
C ASP A 745 -28.95 -2.77 -12.68
N ARG A 746 -28.22 -3.23 -13.69
CA ARG A 746 -28.63 -3.12 -15.09
C ARG A 746 -28.34 -4.39 -15.87
N MET A 747 -29.18 -4.65 -16.86
CA MET A 747 -28.98 -5.68 -17.87
C MET A 747 -28.48 -5.05 -19.16
N ASP A 748 -27.33 -5.48 -19.65
CA ASP A 748 -26.81 -5.11 -20.95
C ASP A 748 -27.25 -6.13 -22.01
N LEU A 749 -28.15 -5.70 -22.88
CA LEU A 749 -28.68 -6.47 -24.00
C LEU A 749 -28.16 -5.92 -25.35
N SER A 750 -27.25 -4.95 -25.34
CA SER A 750 -26.79 -4.24 -26.55
C SER A 750 -26.01 -5.11 -27.53
N ALA A 751 -25.53 -6.28 -27.09
CA ALA A 751 -24.87 -7.26 -27.95
C ALA A 751 -25.85 -8.23 -28.64
N ILE A 752 -27.15 -8.15 -28.33
CA ILE A 752 -28.20 -8.94 -28.97
C ILE A 752 -28.78 -8.11 -30.12
N ASP A 753 -28.74 -8.67 -31.33
CA ASP A 753 -29.39 -8.07 -32.49
C ASP A 753 -30.92 -8.24 -32.36
N ALA A 754 -31.61 -7.13 -32.09
CA ALA A 754 -33.05 -7.15 -31.82
C ALA A 754 -33.87 -7.52 -33.07
N VAL A 755 -33.31 -7.44 -34.28
CA VAL A 755 -34.00 -7.80 -35.52
C VAL A 755 -33.24 -8.91 -36.23
N ALA A 756 -33.83 -10.11 -36.29
CA ALA A 756 -33.18 -11.25 -36.92
C ALA A 756 -32.74 -10.97 -38.38
N GLY A 757 -31.42 -10.97 -38.61
CA GLY A 757 -30.81 -10.70 -39.93
C GLY A 757 -30.49 -9.23 -40.22
N GLY A 758 -30.62 -8.36 -39.21
CA GLY A 758 -30.17 -6.97 -39.18
C GLY A 758 -28.68 -6.81 -38.90
N VAL A 759 -28.29 -5.61 -38.47
CA VAL A 759 -26.93 -5.31 -37.95
C VAL A 759 -27.10 -4.35 -36.79
N ASP A 760 -26.87 -4.85 -35.57
CA ASP A 760 -26.87 -4.10 -34.31
C ASP A 760 -28.18 -3.30 -34.08
N ASP A 761 -29.34 -3.90 -34.33
CA ASP A 761 -30.64 -3.25 -34.09
C ASP A 761 -30.97 -3.26 -32.58
N PRO A 762 -31.37 -2.12 -31.98
CA PRO A 762 -31.68 -2.04 -30.54
C PRO A 762 -33.11 -2.50 -30.23
N PHE A 763 -33.33 -3.00 -29.02
CA PHE A 763 -34.68 -3.35 -28.56
C PHE A 763 -35.55 -2.12 -28.27
N THR A 764 -36.84 -2.26 -28.53
CA THR A 764 -37.90 -1.35 -28.07
C THR A 764 -38.59 -1.92 -26.84
N TYR A 765 -38.40 -1.28 -25.67
CA TYR A 765 -39.05 -1.71 -24.43
C TYR A 765 -40.53 -1.28 -24.37
N ILE A 766 -41.44 -2.26 -24.30
CA ILE A 766 -42.91 -2.07 -24.28
C ILE A 766 -43.54 -2.32 -22.90
N GLY A 767 -42.74 -2.50 -21.85
CA GLY A 767 -43.22 -2.73 -20.49
C GLY A 767 -43.90 -4.10 -20.32
N GLN A 768 -45.18 -4.13 -19.92
CA GLN A 768 -45.93 -5.38 -19.70
C GLN A 768 -46.91 -5.72 -20.84
N GLU A 769 -46.94 -4.92 -21.91
CA GLU A 769 -47.81 -5.14 -23.06
C GLU A 769 -47.50 -6.49 -23.74
N THR A 770 -48.49 -7.09 -24.40
CA THR A 770 -48.26 -8.26 -25.26
C THR A 770 -47.54 -7.83 -26.53
N PHE A 771 -46.67 -8.67 -27.08
CA PHE A 771 -45.96 -8.39 -28.34
C PHE A 771 -46.95 -8.02 -29.46
N HIS A 772 -46.53 -7.08 -30.30
CA HIS A 772 -47.32 -6.52 -31.39
C HIS A 772 -47.09 -7.21 -32.73
N HIS A 773 -46.37 -8.34 -32.75
CA HIS A 773 -45.88 -9.00 -33.96
C HIS A 773 -44.94 -8.07 -34.76
N VAL A 774 -44.00 -7.44 -34.03
CA VAL A 774 -42.97 -6.53 -34.56
C VAL A 774 -41.63 -7.00 -34.00
N ALA A 775 -40.64 -7.21 -34.86
CA ALA A 775 -39.30 -7.60 -34.44
C ALA A 775 -38.65 -6.52 -33.56
N GLY A 776 -37.87 -6.96 -32.59
CA GLY A 776 -37.10 -6.12 -31.68
C GLY A 776 -37.89 -5.55 -30.51
N GLU A 777 -38.92 -6.25 -30.05
CA GLU A 777 -39.69 -5.86 -28.86
C GLU A 777 -39.16 -6.56 -27.59
N LEU A 778 -39.01 -5.79 -26.51
CA LEU A 778 -38.62 -6.29 -25.18
C LEU A 778 -39.72 -5.97 -24.16
N ARG A 779 -40.10 -6.96 -23.36
CA ARG A 779 -41.13 -6.82 -22.32
C ARG A 779 -40.71 -7.55 -21.04
N TYR A 780 -41.51 -7.39 -19.99
CA TYR A 780 -41.49 -8.29 -18.84
C TYR A 780 -42.89 -8.75 -18.45
N ALA A 781 -42.97 -9.91 -17.80
CA ALA A 781 -44.20 -10.47 -17.25
C ALA A 781 -43.99 -10.93 -15.80
N SER A 782 -45.01 -10.78 -14.96
CA SER A 782 -44.97 -11.29 -13.58
C SER A 782 -45.10 -12.81 -13.55
N VAL A 783 -44.24 -13.47 -12.79
CA VAL A 783 -44.29 -14.91 -12.53
C VAL A 783 -44.26 -15.19 -11.02
N SER A 784 -44.50 -16.44 -10.62
CA SER A 784 -44.34 -16.83 -9.22
C SER A 784 -42.88 -16.67 -8.79
N GLY A 785 -42.62 -15.78 -7.84
CA GLY A 785 -41.27 -15.54 -7.31
C GLY A 785 -40.47 -14.42 -8.00
N GLY A 786 -41.09 -13.62 -8.88
CA GLY A 786 -40.47 -12.43 -9.47
C GLY A 786 -41.04 -12.04 -10.84
N VAL A 787 -40.17 -11.70 -11.78
CA VAL A 787 -40.52 -11.38 -13.17
C VAL A 787 -39.72 -12.21 -14.15
N ILE A 788 -40.21 -12.29 -15.38
CA ILE A 788 -39.49 -12.83 -16.53
C ILE A 788 -39.39 -11.73 -17.58
N VAL A 789 -38.17 -11.38 -17.98
CA VAL A 789 -37.90 -10.54 -19.15
C VAL A 789 -38.01 -11.42 -20.39
N GLN A 790 -38.64 -10.92 -21.44
CA GLN A 790 -38.93 -11.66 -22.67
C GLN A 790 -38.70 -10.75 -23.87
N ALA A 791 -38.10 -11.28 -24.93
CA ALA A 791 -37.93 -10.56 -26.20
C ALA A 791 -38.55 -11.32 -27.38
N ASP A 792 -38.99 -10.56 -28.38
CA ASP A 792 -39.43 -11.00 -29.71
C ASP A 792 -38.49 -10.38 -30.75
N VAL A 793 -37.55 -11.16 -31.29
CA VAL A 793 -36.51 -10.73 -32.23
C VAL A 793 -36.88 -10.98 -33.69
N ASP A 794 -37.81 -11.89 -33.98
CA ASP A 794 -38.20 -12.22 -35.36
C ASP A 794 -39.57 -11.63 -35.78
N GLY A 795 -40.32 -11.09 -34.81
CA GLY A 795 -41.60 -10.41 -34.98
C GLY A 795 -42.79 -11.37 -35.11
N ASP A 796 -42.65 -12.64 -34.75
CA ASP A 796 -43.75 -13.62 -34.80
C ASP A 796 -44.75 -13.46 -33.64
N GLY A 797 -44.44 -12.63 -32.63
CA GLY A 797 -45.25 -12.36 -31.45
C GLY A 797 -45.07 -13.39 -30.33
N LEU A 798 -44.07 -14.28 -30.42
CA LEU A 798 -43.67 -15.23 -29.40
C LEU A 798 -42.38 -14.78 -28.71
N THR A 799 -42.02 -15.47 -27.63
CA THR A 799 -40.79 -15.20 -26.90
C THR A 799 -39.65 -16.00 -27.51
N ASP A 800 -38.61 -15.31 -27.94
CA ASP A 800 -37.39 -15.93 -28.45
C ASP A 800 -36.41 -16.24 -27.31
N PHE A 801 -36.20 -15.28 -26.39
CA PHE A 801 -35.42 -15.51 -25.17
C PHE A 801 -36.06 -14.96 -23.92
N SER A 802 -35.67 -15.53 -22.78
CA SER A 802 -36.16 -15.09 -21.49
C SER A 802 -35.12 -15.13 -20.38
N ILE A 803 -35.17 -14.12 -19.51
CA ILE A 803 -34.33 -14.03 -18.30
C ILE A 803 -35.26 -13.96 -17.09
N GLN A 804 -35.06 -14.82 -16.10
CA GLN A 804 -35.82 -14.79 -14.85
C GLN A 804 -35.13 -13.90 -13.82
N LEU A 805 -35.90 -13.05 -13.15
CA LEU A 805 -35.41 -12.19 -12.06
C LEU A 805 -36.29 -12.31 -10.81
N SER A 806 -35.69 -12.07 -9.65
CA SER A 806 -36.39 -12.09 -8.34
C SER A 806 -37.12 -10.78 -7.98
N VAL A 807 -37.05 -9.74 -8.83
CA VAL A 807 -37.74 -8.45 -8.62
C VAL A 807 -39.22 -8.48 -8.97
N THR A 808 -39.95 -7.44 -8.53
CA THR A 808 -41.39 -7.29 -8.78
C THR A 808 -41.75 -6.40 -9.97
N SER A 809 -40.85 -5.53 -10.42
CA SER A 809 -41.10 -4.57 -11.52
C SER A 809 -39.80 -4.06 -12.14
N LEU A 810 -39.85 -3.67 -13.41
CA LEU A 810 -38.72 -3.13 -14.18
C LEU A 810 -39.09 -1.84 -14.93
N HIS A 811 -38.09 -0.99 -15.16
CA HIS A 811 -38.13 0.28 -15.90
C HIS A 811 -37.16 0.27 -17.08
N SER A 812 -37.34 1.18 -18.04
CA SER A 812 -36.44 1.27 -19.20
C SER A 812 -34.99 1.59 -18.83
N THR A 813 -34.75 2.21 -17.67
CA THR A 813 -33.40 2.51 -17.15
C THR A 813 -32.65 1.28 -16.68
N ASP A 814 -33.35 0.18 -16.39
CA ASP A 814 -32.76 -1.07 -15.90
C ASP A 814 -32.10 -1.87 -17.02
N PHE A 815 -32.21 -1.39 -18.26
CA PHE A 815 -31.65 -2.00 -19.45
C PHE A 815 -30.67 -1.06 -20.17
N ILE A 816 -29.66 -1.63 -20.81
CA ILE A 816 -28.88 -1.01 -21.89
C ILE A 816 -29.31 -1.75 -23.16
N LEU A 817 -29.94 -1.02 -24.08
CA LEU A 817 -30.60 -1.55 -25.29
C LEU A 817 -29.94 -1.05 -26.56
#